data_AF-A0A520XMH6-F1
#
_entry.id   AF-A0A520XMH6-F1
#
_cell.length_a   1.000
_cell.length_b   1.000
_cell.length_c   1.000
_cell.angle_alpha   90.00
_cell.angle_beta   90.00
_cell.angle_gamma   90.00
#
_symmetry.space_group_name_H-M   'P 1'
#
loop_
_entity.id
_entity.type
_entity.pdbx_description
1 polymer ?
#
loop_
_entity_poly.entity_id
_entity_poly.type
_entity_poly.pdbx_seq_one_letter_code
_entity_poly.pdbx_strand_id
1 'polypeptide(L)'
;MFTSDIALIKDPIYLEISKRFYENPDEFEDAFARAWYKLTHRDMGPVVRLLGPDVAAVQLWQDPVPAVDHVLIDDRDVETLKAEILGSGVSVSRLVSTAWASASTFRTSDKRGGANGARVRLAPQKDWEVNEPEELARVLATLERIRSNFNRSQSGEKKVSLADLIVLGGCAAVEAAAEKAGVDVTVPFTPGRTDASQEMTDAASFAVLRPMTDGFRNYVAEEHYRRPEVELVDRANQLMLTAPEMTVLVGGMRVLGANFEDSTHGVFAEQTGALTNAFFVNLLDMGTEWKESSGGGYLYDGYDRETGELKWTASSVDLVFGSNSQLRAIAEVYASDDAHRKFVDDFVAAWDKVMNLDRFDHAGEQKAVTHRPPTTDTLEPYECGDVTRLHTVNDIFLASQPGVEDFKQARMGGMRTVINSRHATENEDFDERQVVTSLGMTYHNPAWNGPQELTDAIIHQTRELLRTVERPILLHCSSANRTGALWLAYSVLDRGLSWDQALAEAKTVGLRSPDYERIVEEYVTRQQRASSSSSSSALDPRTEEALRAALDDERRAQAFYQAVMDRFGNRRPFSRIIGAERRHEARLIPLLEKYRVPVPANEWSARDVDVPGTFSEACRRAVEFEQENVAMYDDFLSFIAEEDIRTAMSLLRRASQERHLPAFQRWADR
;
A
#
# COMPACT_ATOMS: atom_id res chain seq x y z
N MET A 1 37.08 -32.16 11.82
CA MET A 1 37.15 -31.48 10.52
C MET A 1 36.29 -32.26 9.55
N PHE A 2 35.26 -31.63 9.02
CA PHE A 2 34.50 -32.13 7.89
C PHE A 2 35.36 -32.12 6.62
N THR A 3 34.92 -32.83 5.60
CA THR A 3 35.55 -32.80 4.27
C THR A 3 35.63 -31.36 3.71
N SER A 4 34.61 -30.53 3.97
CA SER A 4 34.60 -29.11 3.63
C SER A 4 35.69 -28.31 4.35
N ASP A 5 35.95 -28.60 5.63
CA ASP A 5 36.98 -27.88 6.39
C ASP A 5 38.38 -28.27 5.91
N ILE A 6 38.57 -29.55 5.57
CA ILE A 6 39.83 -30.05 4.98
C ILE A 6 40.08 -29.40 3.62
N ALA A 7 39.04 -29.10 2.84
CA ALA A 7 39.18 -28.45 1.54
C ALA A 7 39.89 -27.08 1.64
N LEU A 8 39.66 -26.33 2.73
CA LEU A 8 40.29 -25.01 2.95
C LEU A 8 41.83 -25.06 3.07
N ILE A 9 42.39 -26.23 3.39
CA ILE A 9 43.85 -26.43 3.48
C ILE A 9 44.42 -27.34 2.38
N LYS A 10 43.56 -27.94 1.54
CA LYS A 10 43.95 -28.83 0.44
C LYS A 10 43.87 -28.15 -0.92
N ASP A 11 42.90 -27.27 -1.11
CA ASP A 11 42.82 -26.45 -2.31
C ASP A 11 43.93 -25.38 -2.29
N PRO A 12 44.72 -25.20 -3.37
CA PRO A 12 45.83 -24.24 -3.38
C PRO A 12 45.41 -22.78 -3.15
N ILE A 13 44.24 -22.36 -3.66
CA ILE A 13 43.74 -20.98 -3.54
C ILE A 13 43.22 -20.76 -2.12
N TYR A 14 42.40 -21.68 -1.60
CA TYR A 14 41.91 -21.56 -0.22
C TYR A 14 43.02 -21.72 0.81
N LEU A 15 44.07 -22.51 0.53
CA LEU A 15 45.21 -22.66 1.43
C LEU A 15 45.97 -21.34 1.60
N GLU A 16 46.14 -20.55 0.53
CA GLU A 16 46.77 -19.23 0.61
C GLU A 16 45.96 -18.28 1.50
N ILE A 17 44.64 -18.22 1.28
CA ILE A 17 43.71 -17.40 2.08
C ILE A 17 43.71 -17.87 3.55
N SER A 18 43.62 -19.18 3.79
CA SER A 18 43.56 -19.77 5.13
C SER A 18 44.85 -19.53 5.91
N LYS A 19 46.02 -19.61 5.25
CA LYS A 19 47.30 -19.25 5.88
C LYS A 19 47.36 -17.78 6.23
N ARG A 20 46.93 -16.89 5.33
CA ARG A 20 46.88 -15.45 5.60
C ARG A 20 46.00 -15.13 6.81
N PHE A 21 44.81 -15.72 6.89
CA PHE A 21 43.89 -15.54 8.04
C PHE A 21 44.40 -16.19 9.33
N TYR A 22 45.10 -17.31 9.24
CA TYR A 22 45.78 -17.91 10.40
C TYR A 22 46.90 -17.02 10.93
N GLU A 23 47.68 -16.39 10.04
CA GLU A 23 48.78 -15.48 10.40
C GLU A 23 48.28 -14.08 10.81
N ASN A 24 47.10 -13.66 10.34
CA ASN A 24 46.51 -12.34 10.58
C ASN A 24 45.04 -12.46 11.03
N PRO A 25 44.77 -12.81 12.30
CA PRO A 25 43.40 -13.03 12.79
C PRO A 25 42.47 -11.81 12.65
N ASP A 26 42.99 -10.58 12.76
CA ASP A 26 42.19 -9.36 12.61
C ASP A 26 41.63 -9.22 11.18
N GLU A 27 42.39 -9.64 10.16
CA GLU A 27 41.90 -9.66 8.78
C GLU A 27 40.83 -10.73 8.57
N PHE A 28 40.92 -11.85 9.29
CA PHE A 28 39.89 -12.88 9.28
C PHE A 28 38.60 -12.37 9.93
N GLU A 29 38.69 -11.68 11.05
CA GLU A 29 37.54 -11.10 11.73
C GLU A 29 36.80 -10.08 10.86
N ASP A 30 37.52 -9.13 10.23
CA ASP A 30 36.91 -8.16 9.30
C ASP A 30 36.29 -8.85 8.08
N ALA A 31 37.00 -9.80 7.45
CA ALA A 31 36.49 -10.53 6.30
C ALA A 31 35.25 -11.35 6.64
N PHE A 32 35.25 -12.04 7.79
CA PHE A 32 34.12 -12.83 8.25
C PHE A 32 32.91 -11.93 8.58
N ALA A 33 33.13 -10.80 9.27
CA ALA A 33 32.06 -9.85 9.58
C ALA A 33 31.41 -9.29 8.31
N ARG A 34 32.20 -8.87 7.32
CA ARG A 34 31.70 -8.39 6.02
C ARG A 34 31.00 -9.48 5.23
N ALA A 35 31.57 -10.69 5.20
CA ALA A 35 30.98 -11.84 4.51
C ALA A 35 29.65 -12.25 5.13
N TRP A 36 29.56 -12.24 6.47
CA TRP A 36 28.34 -12.53 7.20
C TRP A 36 27.26 -11.47 6.97
N TYR A 37 27.63 -10.18 7.00
CA TYR A 37 26.71 -9.09 6.68
C TYR A 37 26.17 -9.22 5.25
N LYS A 38 27.05 -9.44 4.26
CA LYS A 38 26.64 -9.69 2.87
C LYS A 38 25.74 -10.94 2.77
N LEU A 39 26.10 -12.05 3.41
CA LEU A 39 25.32 -13.29 3.37
C LEU A 39 23.88 -13.08 3.84
N THR A 40 23.71 -12.31 4.91
CA THR A 40 22.41 -12.09 5.58
C THR A 40 21.60 -10.93 5.03
N HIS A 41 22.15 -10.14 4.09
CA HIS A 41 21.48 -8.95 3.53
C HIS A 41 21.52 -8.86 2.00
N ARG A 42 22.19 -9.78 1.28
CA ARG A 42 22.34 -9.75 -0.19
C ARG A 42 21.02 -9.80 -0.97
N ASP A 43 19.94 -10.28 -0.35
CA ASP A 43 18.60 -10.38 -0.90
C ASP A 43 17.66 -9.26 -0.43
N MET A 44 18.17 -8.31 0.34
CA MET A 44 17.43 -7.14 0.79
C MET A 44 17.46 -5.98 -0.23
N GLY A 45 18.17 -6.11 -1.35
CA GLY A 45 18.23 -5.07 -2.39
C GLY A 45 18.97 -3.80 -1.95
N PRO A 46 18.56 -2.62 -2.46
CA PRO A 46 19.29 -1.37 -2.22
C PRO A 46 19.22 -0.93 -0.76
N VAL A 47 20.24 -0.17 -0.33
CA VAL A 47 20.42 0.26 1.07
C VAL A 47 19.21 1.00 1.65
N VAL A 48 18.43 1.71 0.82
CA VAL A 48 17.22 2.44 1.23
C VAL A 48 16.14 1.53 1.84
N ARG A 49 16.22 0.21 1.60
CA ARG A 49 15.32 -0.78 2.21
C ARG A 49 15.74 -1.25 3.60
N LEU A 50 16.99 -0.97 4.01
CA LEU A 50 17.51 -1.40 5.30
C LEU A 50 17.04 -0.43 6.39
N LEU A 51 16.50 -0.97 7.48
CA LEU A 51 15.91 -0.19 8.57
C LEU A 51 16.63 -0.47 9.89
N GLY A 52 16.64 0.53 10.77
CA GLY A 52 17.20 0.42 12.11
C GLY A 52 18.52 1.18 12.30
N PRO A 53 18.99 1.30 13.55
CA PRO A 53 20.17 2.11 13.88
C PRO A 53 21.50 1.46 13.49
N ASP A 54 21.52 0.14 13.24
CA ASP A 54 22.75 -0.65 13.02
C ASP A 54 23.03 -0.94 11.54
N VAL A 55 22.41 -0.20 10.62
CA VAL A 55 22.66 -0.35 9.18
C VAL A 55 24.10 0.06 8.87
N ALA A 56 24.88 -0.87 8.30
CA ALA A 56 26.26 -0.60 7.93
C ALA A 56 26.36 0.38 6.75
N ALA A 57 27.55 0.98 6.59
CA ALA A 57 27.84 1.84 5.45
C ALA A 57 27.63 1.10 4.11
N VAL A 58 27.21 1.87 3.09
CA VAL A 58 26.88 1.37 1.76
C VAL A 58 28.02 0.53 1.17
N GLN A 59 27.69 -0.64 0.63
CA GLN A 59 28.60 -1.59 0.01
C GLN A 59 28.30 -1.73 -1.49
N LEU A 60 29.33 -2.02 -2.30
CA LEU A 60 29.19 -2.13 -3.75
C LEU A 60 28.17 -3.21 -4.18
N TRP A 61 28.07 -4.32 -3.44
CA TRP A 61 27.12 -5.40 -3.76
C TRP A 61 25.65 -5.03 -3.53
N GLN A 62 25.37 -3.89 -2.89
CA GLN A 62 24.01 -3.34 -2.72
C GLN A 62 23.57 -2.51 -3.94
N ASP A 63 24.36 -2.51 -5.02
CA ASP A 63 24.10 -1.78 -6.26
C ASP A 63 23.72 -0.30 -6.03
N PRO A 64 24.54 0.47 -5.28
CA PRO A 64 24.15 1.78 -4.78
C PRO A 64 23.87 2.79 -5.89
N VAL A 65 22.98 3.74 -5.62
CA VAL A 65 22.72 4.90 -6.48
C VAL A 65 23.02 6.17 -5.66
N PRO A 66 23.49 7.26 -6.30
CA PRO A 66 23.76 8.49 -5.56
C PRO A 66 22.45 9.09 -5.02
N ALA A 67 22.53 9.81 -3.90
CA ALA A 67 21.39 10.56 -3.38
C ALA A 67 21.00 11.70 -4.33
N VAL A 68 19.73 12.12 -4.28
CA VAL A 68 19.29 13.34 -4.97
C VAL A 68 19.87 14.56 -4.24
N ASP A 69 20.61 15.39 -4.96
CA ASP A 69 21.30 16.58 -4.47
C ASP A 69 20.82 17.89 -5.14
N HIS A 70 19.69 17.83 -5.83
CA HIS A 70 19.15 18.90 -6.66
C HIS A 70 17.62 18.96 -6.56
N VAL A 71 17.05 20.08 -7.01
CA VAL A 71 15.59 20.23 -7.10
C VAL A 71 15.07 19.37 -8.24
N LEU A 72 14.03 18.57 -7.98
CA LEU A 72 13.41 17.71 -8.99
C LEU A 72 12.54 18.53 -9.96
N ILE A 73 12.31 17.96 -11.13
CA ILE A 73 11.39 18.51 -12.13
C ILE A 73 9.94 18.47 -11.63
N ASP A 74 9.15 19.46 -12.03
CA ASP A 74 7.71 19.54 -11.73
C ASP A 74 6.86 19.11 -12.94
N ASP A 75 5.54 19.09 -12.78
CA ASP A 75 4.60 18.62 -13.83
C ASP A 75 4.74 19.39 -15.15
N ARG A 76 5.05 20.69 -15.10
CA ARG A 76 5.23 21.50 -16.31
C ARG A 76 6.52 21.14 -17.05
N ASP A 77 7.59 20.88 -16.30
CA ASP A 77 8.83 20.39 -16.88
C ASP A 77 8.63 19.00 -17.51
N VAL A 78 7.88 18.12 -16.83
CA VAL A 78 7.52 16.78 -17.33
C VAL A 78 6.82 16.88 -18.68
N GLU A 79 5.77 17.71 -18.80
CA GLU A 79 5.09 17.95 -20.07
C GLU A 79 6.04 18.47 -21.16
N THR A 80 6.88 19.44 -20.82
CA THR A 80 7.85 20.04 -21.75
C THR A 80 8.85 19.01 -22.26
N LEU A 81 9.42 18.21 -21.35
CA LEU A 81 10.39 17.17 -21.67
C LEU A 81 9.76 16.04 -22.51
N LYS A 82 8.52 15.63 -22.22
CA LYS A 82 7.79 14.66 -23.06
C LYS A 82 7.64 15.17 -24.49
N ALA A 83 7.25 16.43 -24.67
CA ALA A 83 7.13 17.04 -25.99
C ALA A 83 8.49 17.12 -26.73
N GLU A 84 9.57 17.49 -26.02
CA GLU A 84 10.92 17.51 -26.61
C GLU A 84 11.41 16.11 -27.02
N ILE A 85 11.13 15.09 -26.22
CA ILE A 85 11.49 13.69 -26.51
C ILE A 85 10.73 13.21 -27.75
N LEU A 86 9.41 13.41 -27.82
CA LEU A 86 8.60 13.02 -28.98
C LEU A 86 9.02 13.80 -30.25
N GLY A 87 9.42 15.06 -30.09
CA GLY A 87 9.97 15.89 -31.17
C GLY A 87 11.41 15.57 -31.59
N SER A 88 12.10 14.65 -30.91
CA SER A 88 13.52 14.38 -31.15
C SER A 88 13.78 13.46 -32.34
N GLY A 89 12.74 12.84 -32.91
CA GLY A 89 12.83 11.89 -34.01
C GLY A 89 13.12 10.44 -33.59
N VAL A 90 13.19 10.15 -32.28
CA VAL A 90 13.24 8.75 -31.79
C VAL A 90 11.83 8.17 -31.89
N SER A 91 11.70 6.97 -32.45
CA SER A 91 10.38 6.35 -32.64
C SER A 91 9.77 5.88 -31.31
N VAL A 92 8.44 5.76 -31.28
CA VAL A 92 7.68 5.18 -30.16
C VAL A 92 8.24 3.82 -29.75
N SER A 93 8.46 2.92 -30.72
CA SER A 93 9.05 1.59 -30.47
C SER A 93 10.38 1.70 -29.72
N ARG A 94 11.30 2.57 -30.18
CA ARG A 94 12.64 2.69 -29.57
C ARG A 94 12.61 3.31 -28.18
N LEU A 95 11.71 4.26 -27.93
CA LEU A 95 11.47 4.82 -26.58
C LEU A 95 10.91 3.76 -25.63
N VAL A 96 9.91 3.00 -26.06
CA VAL A 96 9.31 1.89 -25.30
C VAL A 96 10.35 0.80 -25.01
N SER A 97 11.07 0.32 -26.02
CA SER A 97 12.10 -0.71 -25.87
C SER A 97 13.24 -0.26 -24.94
N THR A 98 13.66 1.01 -25.00
CA THR A 98 14.72 1.54 -24.13
C THR A 98 14.27 1.64 -22.67
N ALA A 99 13.05 2.13 -22.43
CA ALA A 99 12.48 2.17 -21.09
C ALA A 99 12.29 0.76 -20.51
N TRP A 100 11.79 -0.18 -21.32
CA TRP A 100 11.64 -1.59 -20.94
C TRP A 100 12.99 -2.27 -20.65
N ALA A 101 13.99 -2.05 -21.50
CA ALA A 101 15.35 -2.58 -21.31
C ALA A 101 15.95 -2.11 -19.97
N SER A 102 15.63 -0.89 -19.53
CA SER A 102 16.07 -0.36 -18.26
C SER A 102 15.26 -0.89 -17.06
N ALA A 103 13.92 -0.90 -17.15
CA ALA A 103 13.02 -1.17 -16.03
C ALA A 103 12.62 -2.64 -15.83
N SER A 104 12.72 -3.46 -16.89
CA SER A 104 12.97 -4.90 -16.72
C SER A 104 14.35 -5.02 -16.07
N THR A 105 15.21 -6.02 -16.19
CA THR A 105 16.29 -6.30 -15.19
C THR A 105 15.87 -6.44 -13.70
N PHE A 106 14.87 -5.69 -13.20
CA PHE A 106 14.34 -5.82 -11.85
C PHE A 106 13.90 -7.26 -11.59
N ARG A 107 14.13 -7.73 -10.37
CA ARG A 107 13.57 -8.99 -9.89
C ARG A 107 13.20 -8.90 -8.41
N THR A 108 12.01 -9.38 -8.09
CA THR A 108 11.49 -9.32 -6.72
C THR A 108 12.22 -10.25 -5.75
N SER A 109 12.87 -11.30 -6.26
CA SER A 109 13.57 -12.32 -5.47
C SER A 109 14.66 -11.74 -4.55
N ASP A 110 15.46 -10.79 -5.03
CA ASP A 110 16.49 -10.10 -4.25
C ASP A 110 16.44 -8.57 -4.37
N LYS A 111 15.41 -8.04 -5.04
CA LYS A 111 15.16 -6.61 -5.25
C LYS A 111 16.31 -5.87 -5.97
N ARG A 112 17.08 -6.59 -6.79
CA ARG A 112 18.11 -6.01 -7.68
C ARG A 112 17.52 -5.64 -9.04
N GLY A 113 18.25 -4.80 -9.78
CA GLY A 113 17.85 -4.30 -11.10
C GLY A 113 16.85 -3.14 -11.03
N GLY A 114 16.26 -2.80 -12.17
CA GLY A 114 15.34 -1.68 -12.34
C GLY A 114 15.98 -0.47 -13.02
N ALA A 115 15.16 0.57 -13.25
CA ALA A 115 15.55 1.74 -14.03
C ALA A 115 16.39 2.77 -13.24
N ASN A 116 16.29 2.79 -11.91
CA ASN A 116 17.06 3.68 -11.06
C ASN A 116 18.57 3.36 -11.17
N GLY A 117 19.38 4.41 -11.26
CA GLY A 117 20.80 4.31 -11.57
C GLY A 117 21.13 4.43 -13.07
N ALA A 118 20.14 4.33 -13.97
CA ALA A 118 20.33 4.29 -15.44
C ALA A 118 21.46 3.32 -15.85
N ARG A 119 21.53 2.16 -15.19
CA ARG A 119 22.61 1.18 -15.43
C ARG A 119 22.58 0.55 -16.81
N VAL A 120 21.47 0.69 -17.53
CA VAL A 120 21.36 0.34 -18.95
C VAL A 120 22.43 1.01 -19.82
N ARG A 121 22.94 2.19 -19.42
CA ARG A 121 24.03 2.89 -20.13
C ARG A 121 25.45 2.43 -19.75
N LEU A 122 25.58 1.57 -18.74
CA LEU A 122 26.84 1.13 -18.15
C LEU A 122 27.15 -0.32 -18.52
N ALA A 123 28.41 -0.72 -18.36
CA ALA A 123 28.78 -2.12 -18.47
C ALA A 123 28.21 -2.92 -17.27
N PRO A 124 27.63 -4.12 -17.51
CA PRO A 124 27.58 -4.83 -18.78
C PRO A 124 26.29 -4.59 -19.60
N GLN A 125 25.28 -3.91 -19.07
CA GLN A 125 23.95 -3.86 -19.68
C GLN A 125 23.91 -3.21 -21.06
N LYS A 126 24.75 -2.19 -21.29
CA LYS A 126 24.87 -1.50 -22.57
C LYS A 126 25.36 -2.41 -23.71
N ASP A 127 26.00 -3.54 -23.35
CA ASP A 127 26.61 -4.49 -24.29
C ASP A 127 25.79 -5.79 -24.38
N TRP A 128 24.64 -5.89 -23.70
CA TRP A 128 23.79 -7.07 -23.80
C TRP A 128 23.09 -7.10 -25.15
N GLU A 129 23.19 -8.23 -25.84
CA GLU A 129 22.54 -8.50 -27.13
C GLU A 129 21.07 -8.07 -27.12
N VAL A 130 20.27 -8.57 -26.18
CA VAL A 130 18.85 -8.26 -26.00
C VAL A 130 18.50 -6.76 -25.95
N ASN A 131 19.48 -5.91 -25.59
CA ASN A 131 19.30 -4.46 -25.50
C ASN A 131 19.72 -3.73 -26.78
N GLU A 132 20.10 -4.43 -27.85
CA GLU A 132 20.47 -3.88 -29.15
C GLU A 132 21.50 -2.73 -29.01
N PRO A 133 22.77 -3.03 -28.63
CA PRO A 133 23.73 -2.03 -28.15
C PRO A 133 23.89 -0.79 -29.03
N GLU A 134 23.85 -0.96 -30.36
CA GLU A 134 23.95 0.16 -31.30
C GLU A 134 22.72 1.07 -31.28
N GLU A 135 21.52 0.49 -31.24
CA GLU A 135 20.26 1.24 -31.17
C GLU A 135 20.10 1.91 -29.81
N LEU A 136 20.39 1.18 -28.73
CA LEU A 136 20.39 1.72 -27.38
C LEU A 136 21.35 2.92 -27.28
N ALA A 137 22.57 2.81 -27.82
CA ALA A 137 23.52 3.92 -27.82
C ALA A 137 22.99 5.16 -28.55
N ARG A 138 22.28 4.99 -29.68
CA ARG A 138 21.65 6.10 -30.43
C ARG A 138 20.55 6.78 -29.62
N VAL A 139 19.67 6.01 -28.99
CA VAL A 139 18.58 6.56 -28.15
C VAL A 139 19.16 7.29 -26.94
N LEU A 140 20.08 6.66 -26.20
CA LEU A 140 20.71 7.25 -25.03
C LEU A 140 21.47 8.54 -25.36
N ALA A 141 22.17 8.61 -26.49
CA ALA A 141 22.84 9.83 -26.94
C ALA A 141 21.83 10.98 -27.18
N THR A 142 20.64 10.66 -27.70
CA THR A 142 19.58 11.64 -27.92
C THR A 142 18.99 12.13 -26.61
N LEU A 143 18.66 11.21 -25.69
CA LEU A 143 18.14 11.55 -24.36
C LEU A 143 19.18 12.33 -23.53
N GLU A 144 20.46 12.00 -23.64
CA GLU A 144 21.55 12.72 -22.99
C GLU A 144 21.68 14.17 -23.51
N ARG A 145 21.49 14.38 -24.81
CA ARG A 145 21.45 15.72 -25.40
C ARG A 145 20.27 16.54 -24.85
N ILE A 146 19.09 15.93 -24.73
CA ILE A 146 17.90 16.58 -24.13
C ILE A 146 18.19 16.93 -22.68
N ARG A 147 18.70 15.97 -21.88
CA ARG A 147 19.14 16.16 -20.49
C ARG A 147 20.08 17.36 -20.35
N SER A 148 21.13 17.38 -21.17
CA SER A 148 22.16 18.41 -21.15
C SER A 148 21.63 19.78 -21.53
N ASN A 149 20.66 19.85 -22.44
CA ASN A 149 20.01 21.10 -22.83
C ASN A 149 19.08 21.61 -21.72
N PHE A 150 18.20 20.75 -21.21
CA PHE A 150 17.29 21.08 -20.11
C PHE A 150 18.09 21.56 -18.89
N ASN A 151 19.06 20.79 -18.41
CA ASN A 151 19.84 21.11 -17.21
C ASN A 151 20.65 22.41 -17.36
N ARG A 152 21.17 22.73 -18.56
CA ARG A 152 21.87 24.01 -18.81
C ARG A 152 20.94 25.21 -18.92
N SER A 153 19.68 25.00 -19.29
CA SER A 153 18.68 26.06 -19.40
C SER A 153 18.10 26.49 -18.04
N GLN A 154 18.28 25.67 -17.00
CA GLN A 154 17.80 25.99 -15.66
C GLN A 154 18.66 27.09 -15.02
N SER A 155 18.00 28.06 -14.41
CA SER A 155 18.65 29.17 -13.69
C SER A 155 18.88 28.89 -12.20
N GLY A 156 18.33 27.79 -11.68
CA GLY A 156 18.47 27.33 -10.30
C GLY A 156 19.09 25.93 -10.21
N GLU A 157 18.91 25.27 -9.06
CA GLU A 157 19.45 23.93 -8.82
C GLU A 157 18.62 22.81 -9.46
N LYS A 158 17.57 23.13 -10.21
CA LYS A 158 16.69 22.14 -10.84
C LYS A 158 17.42 21.35 -11.92
N LYS A 159 17.32 20.02 -11.88
CA LYS A 159 17.90 19.12 -12.88
C LYS A 159 17.01 17.90 -13.09
N VAL A 160 17.24 17.21 -14.21
CA VAL A 160 16.69 15.88 -14.49
C VAL A 160 17.85 14.89 -14.72
N SER A 161 17.70 13.66 -14.21
CA SER A 161 18.63 12.55 -14.43
C SER A 161 18.36 11.87 -15.78
N LEU A 162 19.35 11.11 -16.27
CA LEU A 162 19.13 10.27 -17.45
C LEU A 162 18.20 9.11 -17.13
N ALA A 163 18.27 8.56 -15.91
CA ALA A 163 17.36 7.52 -15.43
C ALA A 163 15.89 7.95 -15.51
N ASP A 164 15.57 9.17 -15.10
CA ASP A 164 14.23 9.72 -15.22
C ASP A 164 13.84 9.97 -16.68
N LEU A 165 14.74 10.49 -17.52
CA LEU A 165 14.44 10.71 -18.94
C LEU A 165 14.20 9.44 -19.74
N ILE A 166 14.87 8.33 -19.41
CA ILE A 166 14.62 7.02 -20.03
C ILE A 166 13.17 6.58 -19.75
N VAL A 167 12.76 6.63 -18.48
CA VAL A 167 11.38 6.27 -18.09
C VAL A 167 10.37 7.26 -18.65
N LEU A 168 10.66 8.55 -18.59
CA LEU A 168 9.79 9.61 -19.12
C LEU A 168 9.59 9.49 -20.62
N GLY A 169 10.64 9.14 -21.38
CA GLY A 169 10.54 8.88 -22.81
C GLY A 169 9.64 7.69 -23.13
N GLY A 170 9.71 6.62 -22.33
CA GLY A 170 8.77 5.51 -22.40
C GLY A 170 7.32 5.94 -22.13
N CYS A 171 7.09 6.75 -21.09
CA CYS A 171 5.77 7.29 -20.78
C CYS A 171 5.22 8.14 -21.94
N ALA A 172 6.02 9.05 -22.50
CA ALA A 172 5.64 9.88 -23.63
C ALA A 172 5.27 9.03 -24.86
N ALA A 173 6.02 7.96 -25.12
CA ALA A 173 5.78 7.06 -26.23
C ALA A 173 4.47 6.28 -26.08
N VAL A 174 4.15 5.82 -24.86
CA VAL A 174 2.88 5.14 -24.57
C VAL A 174 1.70 6.10 -24.72
N GLU A 175 1.80 7.34 -24.23
CA GLU A 175 0.78 8.38 -24.41
C GLU A 175 0.53 8.67 -25.89
N ALA A 176 1.60 8.89 -26.66
CA ALA A 176 1.50 9.13 -28.10
C ALA A 176 0.89 7.94 -28.86
N ALA A 177 1.18 6.71 -28.43
CA ALA A 177 0.61 5.50 -29.02
C ALA A 177 -0.88 5.34 -28.70
N ALA A 178 -1.30 5.70 -27.48
CA ALA A 178 -2.71 5.71 -27.09
C ALA A 178 -3.50 6.81 -27.82
N GLU A 179 -2.93 8.01 -27.95
CA GLU A 179 -3.52 9.10 -28.74
C GLU A 179 -3.72 8.68 -30.20
N LYS A 180 -2.73 7.99 -30.79
CA LYS A 180 -2.83 7.43 -32.15
C LYS A 180 -3.94 6.37 -32.27
N ALA A 181 -4.26 5.67 -31.19
CA ALA A 181 -5.40 4.74 -31.11
C ALA A 181 -6.73 5.46 -30.80
N GLY A 182 -6.73 6.79 -30.65
CA GLY A 182 -7.92 7.59 -30.34
C GLY A 182 -8.30 7.60 -28.86
N VAL A 183 -7.37 7.28 -27.97
CA VAL A 183 -7.58 7.27 -26.52
C VAL A 183 -6.67 8.30 -25.85
N ASP A 184 -7.28 9.31 -25.22
CA ASP A 184 -6.55 10.26 -24.38
C ASP A 184 -6.29 9.64 -22.99
N VAL A 185 -5.01 9.56 -22.63
CA VAL A 185 -4.50 9.03 -21.36
C VAL A 185 -3.24 9.76 -20.94
N THR A 186 -3.02 9.85 -19.64
CA THR A 186 -1.76 10.29 -19.04
C THR A 186 -1.14 9.12 -18.31
N VAL A 187 0.09 8.79 -18.67
CA VAL A 187 0.90 7.79 -17.98
C VAL A 187 1.51 8.45 -16.73
N PRO A 188 1.26 7.92 -15.52
CA PRO A 188 1.86 8.45 -14.31
C PRO A 188 3.38 8.46 -14.39
N PHE A 189 4.00 9.48 -13.82
CA PHE A 189 5.45 9.61 -13.76
C PHE A 189 5.86 10.25 -12.43
N THR A 190 6.82 9.64 -11.74
CA THR A 190 7.38 10.17 -10.49
C THR A 190 8.88 10.38 -10.68
N PRO A 191 9.39 11.63 -10.61
CA PRO A 191 10.83 11.89 -10.73
C PRO A 191 11.60 11.44 -9.48
N GLY A 192 12.92 11.53 -9.52
CA GLY A 192 13.82 11.25 -8.40
C GLY A 192 14.73 10.05 -8.59
N ARG A 193 14.71 9.39 -9.76
CA ARG A 193 15.77 8.42 -10.08
C ARG A 193 17.08 9.17 -10.26
N THR A 194 18.19 8.53 -9.90
CA THR A 194 19.53 9.13 -10.05
C THR A 194 20.42 8.29 -10.95
N ASP A 195 21.54 8.86 -11.37
CA ASP A 195 22.45 8.25 -12.34
C ASP A 195 23.66 7.64 -11.62
N ALA A 196 23.71 6.30 -11.50
CA ALA A 196 24.85 5.60 -10.90
C ALA A 196 26.10 5.70 -11.79
N SER A 197 27.30 5.65 -11.20
CA SER A 197 28.55 5.59 -11.97
C SER A 197 28.99 4.14 -12.24
N GLN A 198 30.02 3.98 -13.09
CA GLN A 198 30.60 2.66 -13.37
C GLN A 198 31.30 2.10 -12.12
N GLU A 199 31.92 2.96 -11.30
CA GLU A 199 32.60 2.59 -10.05
C GLU A 199 31.60 2.13 -8.98
N MET A 200 30.34 2.57 -9.06
CA MET A 200 29.23 2.12 -8.22
C MET A 200 28.57 0.83 -8.75
N THR A 201 29.16 0.18 -9.78
CA THR A 201 28.56 -0.97 -10.46
C THR A 201 29.57 -2.11 -10.57
N ASP A 202 29.32 -3.19 -9.82
CA ASP A 202 30.05 -4.45 -10.00
C ASP A 202 29.55 -5.17 -11.26
N ALA A 203 30.26 -5.02 -12.37
CA ALA A 203 29.84 -5.54 -13.66
C ALA A 203 29.66 -7.08 -13.66
N ALA A 204 30.49 -7.81 -12.90
CA ALA A 204 30.36 -9.26 -12.79
C ALA A 204 29.08 -9.64 -12.02
N SER A 205 28.75 -8.90 -10.96
CA SER A 205 27.51 -9.09 -10.21
C SER A 205 26.25 -8.82 -11.04
N PHE A 206 26.31 -7.95 -12.05
CA PHE A 206 25.17 -7.68 -12.94
C PHE A 206 24.96 -8.74 -14.03
N ALA A 207 25.95 -9.60 -14.31
CA ALA A 207 25.82 -10.63 -15.36
C ALA A 207 24.63 -11.58 -15.13
N VAL A 208 24.28 -11.87 -13.87
CA VAL A 208 23.13 -12.72 -13.50
C VAL A 208 21.76 -12.07 -13.73
N LEU A 209 21.73 -10.79 -14.11
CA LEU A 209 20.51 -10.07 -14.47
C LEU A 209 20.29 -10.02 -15.99
N ARG A 210 21.24 -10.48 -16.80
CA ARG A 210 21.07 -10.58 -18.25
C ARG A 210 19.92 -11.56 -18.54
N PRO A 211 18.84 -11.13 -19.21
CA PRO A 211 17.80 -12.06 -19.61
C PRO A 211 18.32 -12.94 -20.76
N MET A 212 18.21 -14.26 -20.61
CA MET A 212 18.44 -15.21 -21.71
C MET A 212 17.20 -15.33 -22.60
N THR A 213 16.03 -14.98 -22.06
CA THR A 213 14.77 -14.84 -22.78
C THR A 213 14.05 -13.60 -22.26
N ASP A 214 13.36 -12.90 -23.14
CA ASP A 214 12.47 -11.79 -22.78
C ASP A 214 11.23 -11.87 -23.65
N GLY A 215 10.22 -12.61 -23.18
CA GLY A 215 8.97 -12.81 -23.91
C GLY A 215 8.21 -11.51 -24.19
N PHE A 216 8.41 -10.45 -23.40
CA PHE A 216 7.81 -9.15 -23.65
C PHE A 216 8.41 -8.47 -24.90
N ARG A 217 9.69 -8.72 -25.20
CA ARG A 217 10.37 -8.30 -26.44
C ARG A 217 10.48 -9.41 -27.49
N ASN A 218 9.80 -10.53 -27.30
CA ASN A 218 9.88 -11.73 -28.15
C ASN A 218 11.33 -12.21 -28.41
N TYR A 219 12.21 -12.07 -27.41
CA TYR A 219 13.62 -12.43 -27.52
C TYR A 219 13.90 -13.78 -26.88
N VAL A 220 14.69 -14.60 -27.58
CA VAL A 220 15.22 -15.87 -27.09
C VAL A 220 16.69 -15.97 -27.52
N ALA A 221 17.60 -16.04 -26.56
CA ALA A 221 19.01 -16.28 -26.84
C ALA A 221 19.24 -17.71 -27.37
N GLU A 222 20.33 -17.92 -28.11
CA GLU A 222 20.72 -19.24 -28.62
C GLU A 222 20.83 -20.27 -27.48
N GLU A 223 21.46 -19.89 -26.37
CA GLU A 223 21.52 -20.67 -25.15
C GLU A 223 20.35 -20.33 -24.22
N HIS A 224 19.34 -21.19 -24.13
CA HIS A 224 18.23 -21.05 -23.18
C HIS A 224 17.84 -22.40 -22.56
N TYR A 225 17.28 -22.35 -21.35
CA TYR A 225 17.12 -23.54 -20.50
C TYR A 225 15.72 -24.18 -20.59
N ARG A 226 14.65 -23.38 -20.60
CA ARG A 226 13.25 -23.85 -20.71
C ARG A 226 12.59 -23.23 -21.93
N ARG A 227 11.40 -23.76 -22.26
CA ARG A 227 10.57 -23.20 -23.34
C ARG A 227 10.27 -21.72 -23.08
N PRO A 228 10.28 -20.87 -24.11
CA PRO A 228 10.09 -19.42 -23.96
C PRO A 228 8.83 -19.01 -23.21
N GLU A 229 7.70 -19.72 -23.40
CA GLU A 229 6.44 -19.45 -22.72
C GLU A 229 6.48 -19.74 -21.21
N VAL A 230 7.35 -20.65 -20.76
CA VAL A 230 7.56 -20.92 -19.33
C VAL A 230 8.45 -19.85 -18.72
N GLU A 231 9.49 -19.41 -19.44
CA GLU A 231 10.34 -18.31 -19.00
C GLU A 231 9.60 -16.97 -18.97
N LEU A 232 8.62 -16.75 -19.85
CA LEU A 232 7.72 -15.59 -19.76
C LEU A 232 7.02 -15.53 -18.40
N VAL A 233 6.45 -16.64 -17.92
CA VAL A 233 5.76 -16.70 -16.63
C VAL A 233 6.74 -16.51 -15.47
N ASP A 234 7.92 -17.11 -15.53
CA ASP A 234 8.99 -16.89 -14.54
C ASP A 234 9.36 -15.40 -14.48
N ARG A 235 9.53 -14.78 -15.65
CA ARG A 235 9.87 -13.38 -15.77
C ARG A 235 8.77 -12.47 -15.24
N ALA A 236 7.52 -12.75 -15.57
CA ALA A 236 6.35 -12.03 -15.04
C ALA A 236 6.32 -12.10 -13.52
N ASN A 237 6.59 -13.26 -12.93
CA ASN A 237 6.69 -13.41 -11.48
C ASN A 237 7.84 -12.57 -10.88
N GLN A 238 9.02 -12.53 -11.51
CA GLN A 238 10.11 -11.66 -11.05
C GLN A 238 9.73 -10.17 -11.09
N LEU A 239 8.89 -9.76 -12.04
CA LEU A 239 8.35 -8.40 -12.17
C LEU A 239 7.08 -8.17 -11.32
N MET A 240 6.71 -9.13 -10.47
CA MET A 240 5.50 -9.11 -9.65
C MET A 240 4.19 -8.90 -10.45
N LEU A 241 4.16 -9.36 -11.70
CA LEU A 241 2.99 -9.25 -12.57
C LEU A 241 2.03 -10.40 -12.30
N THR A 242 0.75 -10.07 -12.23
CA THR A 242 -0.36 -11.03 -12.30
C THR A 242 -0.54 -11.53 -13.74
N ALA A 243 -1.30 -12.61 -13.93
CA ALA A 243 -1.60 -13.10 -15.27
C ALA A 243 -2.28 -12.03 -16.17
N PRO A 244 -3.29 -11.25 -15.70
CA PRO A 244 -3.86 -10.15 -16.50
C PRO A 244 -2.87 -9.05 -16.87
N GLU A 245 -2.00 -8.65 -15.94
CA GLU A 245 -0.97 -7.62 -16.21
C GLU A 245 0.09 -8.12 -17.20
N MET A 246 0.50 -9.40 -17.09
CA MET A 246 1.38 -10.03 -18.06
C MET A 246 0.71 -10.08 -19.45
N THR A 247 -0.55 -10.49 -19.53
CA THR A 247 -1.31 -10.56 -20.78
C THR A 247 -1.39 -9.19 -21.46
N VAL A 248 -1.83 -8.15 -20.74
CA VAL A 248 -1.99 -6.81 -21.32
C VAL A 248 -0.65 -6.24 -21.77
N LEU A 249 0.42 -6.44 -20.99
CA LEU A 249 1.77 -5.99 -21.36
C LEU A 249 2.28 -6.67 -22.62
N VAL A 250 2.14 -8.00 -22.76
CA VAL A 250 2.57 -8.69 -23.99
C VAL A 250 1.79 -8.16 -25.19
N GLY A 251 0.46 -8.08 -25.10
CA GLY A 251 -0.36 -7.60 -26.20
C GLY A 251 -0.01 -6.17 -26.62
N GLY A 252 0.17 -5.26 -25.66
CA GLY A 252 0.58 -3.88 -25.93
C GLY A 252 2.00 -3.77 -26.49
N MET A 253 2.96 -4.48 -25.92
CA MET A 253 4.35 -4.46 -26.40
C MET A 253 4.47 -4.93 -27.86
N ARG A 254 3.65 -5.90 -28.28
CA ARG A 254 3.58 -6.35 -29.68
C ARG A 254 3.09 -5.24 -30.61
N VAL A 255 1.95 -4.62 -30.32
CA VAL A 255 1.39 -3.58 -31.19
C VAL A 255 2.23 -2.29 -31.19
N LEU A 256 2.98 -2.03 -30.11
CA LEU A 256 3.95 -0.94 -30.05
C LEU A 256 5.23 -1.21 -30.86
N GLY A 257 5.42 -2.44 -31.33
CA GLY A 257 6.60 -2.84 -32.10
C GLY A 257 7.87 -2.88 -31.25
N ALA A 258 7.76 -3.27 -29.98
CA ALA A 258 8.88 -3.31 -29.04
C ALA A 258 9.66 -4.65 -29.07
N ASN A 259 9.54 -5.41 -30.16
CA ASN A 259 10.25 -6.66 -30.32
C ASN A 259 11.74 -6.43 -30.58
N PHE A 260 12.57 -7.36 -30.13
CA PHE A 260 13.99 -7.41 -30.42
C PHE A 260 14.23 -7.47 -31.94
N GLU A 261 15.18 -6.66 -32.42
CA GLU A 261 15.55 -6.53 -33.83
C GLU A 261 14.37 -6.24 -34.77
N ASP A 262 13.37 -5.50 -34.28
CA ASP A 262 12.15 -5.16 -35.03
C ASP A 262 11.42 -6.39 -35.59
N SER A 263 11.57 -7.56 -34.96
CA SER A 263 10.92 -8.81 -35.39
C SER A 263 9.40 -8.65 -35.46
N THR A 264 8.80 -9.24 -36.51
CA THR A 264 7.35 -9.19 -36.75
C THR A 264 6.56 -10.29 -36.02
N HIS A 265 7.25 -11.19 -35.29
CA HIS A 265 6.60 -12.27 -34.55
C HIS A 265 5.64 -11.72 -33.49
N GLY A 266 4.38 -12.13 -33.57
CA GLY A 266 3.34 -11.70 -32.63
C GLY A 266 2.78 -10.30 -32.90
N VAL A 267 3.28 -9.57 -33.91
CA VAL A 267 2.79 -8.22 -34.24
C VAL A 267 1.52 -8.33 -35.08
N PHE A 268 0.42 -8.75 -34.45
CA PHE A 268 -0.87 -8.94 -35.12
C PHE A 268 -1.65 -7.62 -35.19
N ALA A 269 -1.09 -6.65 -35.90
CA ALA A 269 -1.71 -5.35 -36.09
C ALA A 269 -1.33 -4.77 -37.46
N GLU A 270 -2.31 -4.14 -38.13
CA GLU A 270 -2.05 -3.44 -39.39
C GLU A 270 -1.30 -2.12 -39.16
N GLN A 271 -1.50 -1.49 -38.00
CA GLN A 271 -0.89 -0.22 -37.63
C GLN A 271 0.00 -0.34 -36.39
N THR A 272 1.27 -0.68 -36.59
CA THR A 272 2.27 -0.68 -35.52
C THR A 272 2.45 0.73 -34.92
N GLY A 273 2.69 0.77 -33.61
CA GLY A 273 2.87 1.99 -32.83
C GLY A 273 1.58 2.68 -32.41
N ALA A 274 0.41 2.08 -32.66
CA ALA A 274 -0.86 2.49 -32.04
C ALA A 274 -1.22 1.48 -30.93
N LEU A 275 -1.53 1.97 -29.72
CA LEU A 275 -1.84 1.11 -28.58
C LEU A 275 -3.28 0.61 -28.65
N THR A 276 -3.48 -0.48 -29.39
CA THR A 276 -4.79 -1.11 -29.63
C THR A 276 -4.80 -2.55 -29.12
N ASN A 277 -5.99 -3.11 -28.91
CA ASN A 277 -6.18 -4.53 -28.55
C ASN A 277 -6.06 -5.49 -29.75
N ALA A 278 -5.50 -5.03 -30.89
CA ALA A 278 -5.42 -5.79 -32.14
C ALA A 278 -4.70 -7.15 -31.99
N PHE A 279 -3.71 -7.23 -31.10
CA PHE A 279 -3.04 -8.49 -30.78
C PHE A 279 -4.05 -9.58 -30.40
N PHE A 280 -4.98 -9.30 -29.49
CA PHE A 280 -5.94 -10.30 -29.01
C PHE A 280 -7.03 -10.60 -30.02
N VAL A 281 -7.55 -9.57 -30.71
CA VAL A 281 -8.56 -9.73 -31.76
C VAL A 281 -8.07 -10.67 -32.85
N ASN A 282 -6.85 -10.43 -33.35
CA ASN A 282 -6.28 -11.23 -34.43
C ASN A 282 -5.76 -12.61 -33.96
N LEU A 283 -5.29 -12.73 -32.72
CA LEU A 283 -4.90 -14.02 -32.15
C LEU A 283 -6.09 -14.97 -32.01
N LEU A 284 -7.26 -14.44 -31.64
CA LEU A 284 -8.48 -15.22 -31.38
C LEU A 284 -9.38 -15.38 -32.63
N ASP A 285 -9.01 -14.78 -33.75
CA ASP A 285 -9.69 -14.98 -35.03
C ASP A 285 -9.56 -16.43 -35.50
N MET A 286 -10.67 -17.16 -35.47
CA MET A 286 -10.76 -18.55 -35.92
C MET A 286 -10.57 -18.72 -37.44
N GLY A 287 -10.66 -17.62 -38.20
CA GLY A 287 -10.28 -17.56 -39.62
C GLY A 287 -8.77 -17.75 -39.84
N THR A 288 -7.96 -17.70 -38.79
CA THR A 288 -6.52 -18.00 -38.85
C THR A 288 -6.23 -19.41 -38.34
N GLU A 289 -5.45 -20.19 -39.08
CA GLU A 289 -4.94 -21.51 -38.71
C GLU A 289 -3.43 -21.45 -38.45
N TRP A 290 -3.01 -21.85 -37.25
CA TRP A 290 -1.61 -21.85 -36.82
C TRP A 290 -0.93 -23.21 -37.06
N LYS A 291 0.26 -23.19 -37.66
CA LYS A 291 1.10 -24.37 -37.91
C LYS A 291 2.52 -24.10 -37.44
N GLU A 292 3.23 -25.12 -37.00
CA GLU A 292 4.66 -24.99 -36.66
C GLU A 292 5.45 -24.58 -37.92
N SER A 293 6.28 -23.55 -37.81
CA SER A 293 7.08 -23.06 -38.93
C SER A 293 8.17 -24.06 -39.30
N SER A 294 8.59 -24.04 -40.56
CA SER A 294 9.64 -24.96 -41.06
C SER A 294 11.01 -24.82 -40.38
N GLY A 295 11.25 -23.70 -39.69
CA GLY A 295 12.45 -23.49 -38.86
C GLY A 295 12.49 -24.28 -37.55
N GLY A 296 11.36 -24.88 -37.13
CA GLY A 296 11.24 -25.64 -35.88
C GLY A 296 11.41 -24.79 -34.60
N GLY A 297 11.42 -25.46 -33.45
CA GLY A 297 11.76 -24.88 -32.15
C GLY A 297 10.53 -24.37 -31.38
N TYR A 298 10.08 -23.16 -31.71
CA TYR A 298 8.99 -22.45 -30.99
C TYR A 298 8.35 -21.36 -31.86
N LEU A 299 8.52 -21.42 -33.19
CA LEU A 299 7.95 -20.48 -34.15
C LEU A 299 6.78 -21.10 -34.90
N TYR A 300 5.81 -20.27 -35.24
CA TYR A 300 4.55 -20.66 -35.86
C TYR A 300 4.14 -19.69 -36.96
N ASP A 301 3.58 -20.26 -38.02
CA ASP A 301 3.03 -19.56 -39.18
C ASP A 301 1.49 -19.61 -39.09
N GLY A 302 0.86 -18.45 -39.16
CA GLY A 302 -0.59 -18.28 -39.15
C GLY A 302 -1.11 -18.05 -40.56
N TYR A 303 -1.93 -18.96 -41.07
CA TYR A 303 -2.50 -18.91 -42.42
C TYR A 303 -3.99 -18.57 -42.38
N ASP A 304 -4.48 -17.85 -43.38
CA ASP A 304 -5.90 -17.76 -43.64
C ASP A 304 -6.48 -19.17 -43.89
N ARG A 305 -7.55 -19.53 -43.19
CA ARG A 305 -8.13 -20.87 -43.24
C ARG A 305 -8.81 -21.17 -44.56
N GLU A 306 -9.31 -20.16 -45.27
CA GLU A 306 -10.00 -20.33 -46.55
C GLU A 306 -9.04 -20.29 -47.73
N THR A 307 -8.13 -19.31 -47.75
CA THR A 307 -7.23 -19.09 -48.89
C THR A 307 -5.90 -19.84 -48.76
N GLY A 308 -5.48 -20.15 -47.53
CA GLY A 308 -4.15 -20.70 -47.24
C GLY A 308 -3.02 -19.67 -47.33
N GLU A 309 -3.32 -18.37 -47.45
CA GLU A 309 -2.32 -17.31 -47.50
C GLU A 309 -1.71 -17.05 -46.12
N LEU A 310 -0.40 -16.81 -46.05
CA LEU A 310 0.30 -16.48 -44.80
C LEU A 310 -0.14 -15.10 -44.33
N LYS A 311 -0.75 -15.02 -43.14
CA LYS A 311 -1.19 -13.77 -42.50
C LYS A 311 -0.18 -13.27 -41.49
N TRP A 312 0.27 -14.14 -40.60
CA TRP A 312 1.06 -13.77 -39.42
C TRP A 312 2.17 -14.78 -39.12
N THR A 313 3.18 -14.34 -38.37
CA THR A 313 4.15 -15.24 -37.73
C THR A 313 4.15 -14.97 -36.23
N ALA A 314 4.45 -15.98 -35.43
CA ALA A 314 4.34 -15.93 -33.98
C ALA A 314 5.37 -16.85 -33.31
N SER A 315 5.70 -16.58 -32.06
CA SER A 315 6.41 -17.53 -31.21
C SER A 315 5.44 -18.25 -30.27
N SER A 316 5.93 -19.25 -29.54
CA SER A 316 5.16 -19.89 -28.47
C SER A 316 4.75 -18.91 -27.37
N VAL A 317 5.52 -17.82 -27.16
CA VAL A 317 5.19 -16.74 -26.23
C VAL A 317 3.92 -16.02 -26.65
N ASP A 318 3.69 -15.88 -27.95
CA ASP A 318 2.49 -15.22 -28.48
C ASP A 318 1.29 -16.16 -28.43
N LEU A 319 1.47 -17.40 -28.89
CA LEU A 319 0.38 -18.37 -29.02
C LEU A 319 -0.08 -18.96 -27.69
N VAL A 320 0.71 -18.85 -26.61
CA VAL A 320 0.28 -19.34 -25.28
C VAL A 320 -1.00 -18.66 -24.82
N PHE A 321 -1.23 -17.40 -25.20
CA PHE A 321 -2.45 -16.64 -24.88
C PHE A 321 -3.68 -17.12 -25.67
N GLY A 322 -3.51 -17.85 -26.77
CA GLY A 322 -4.60 -18.49 -27.51
C GLY A 322 -4.82 -19.96 -27.13
N SER A 323 -3.91 -20.54 -26.33
CA SER A 323 -3.81 -21.99 -26.07
C SER A 323 -4.06 -22.36 -24.61
N ASN A 324 -3.36 -21.73 -23.66
CA ASN A 324 -3.58 -21.98 -22.24
C ASN A 324 -4.99 -21.50 -21.85
N SER A 325 -5.80 -22.35 -21.24
CA SER A 325 -7.23 -22.05 -21.00
C SER A 325 -7.46 -20.84 -20.10
N GLN A 326 -6.58 -20.56 -19.14
CA GLN A 326 -6.70 -19.39 -18.27
C GLN A 326 -6.24 -18.10 -18.98
N LEU A 327 -5.10 -18.15 -19.67
CA LEU A 327 -4.61 -16.99 -20.42
C LEU A 327 -5.54 -16.64 -21.59
N ARG A 328 -6.15 -17.66 -22.21
CA ARG A 328 -7.17 -17.48 -23.26
C ARG A 328 -8.40 -16.77 -22.73
N ALA A 329 -8.92 -17.15 -21.56
CA ALA A 329 -10.05 -16.46 -20.96
C ALA A 329 -9.76 -14.96 -20.72
N ILE A 330 -8.53 -14.61 -20.33
CA ILE A 330 -8.09 -13.22 -20.18
C ILE A 330 -7.97 -12.53 -21.56
N ALA A 331 -7.40 -13.22 -22.56
CA ALA A 331 -7.30 -12.69 -23.91
C ALA A 331 -8.68 -12.40 -24.53
N GLU A 332 -9.69 -13.25 -24.25
CA GLU A 332 -11.07 -13.06 -24.70
C GLU A 332 -11.70 -11.77 -24.11
N VAL A 333 -11.37 -11.43 -22.86
CA VAL A 333 -11.77 -10.13 -22.28
C VAL A 333 -11.19 -8.98 -23.09
N TYR A 334 -9.88 -8.98 -23.35
CA TYR A 334 -9.24 -7.87 -24.08
C TYR A 334 -9.56 -7.86 -25.58
N ALA A 335 -9.99 -8.97 -26.17
CA ALA A 335 -10.43 -9.04 -27.57
C ALA A 335 -11.88 -8.56 -27.78
N SER A 336 -12.65 -8.35 -26.71
CA SER A 336 -14.06 -7.95 -26.82
C SER A 336 -14.19 -6.54 -27.40
N ASP A 337 -15.28 -6.28 -28.13
CA ASP A 337 -15.52 -5.02 -28.85
C ASP A 337 -15.53 -3.78 -27.94
N ASP A 338 -15.92 -3.95 -26.68
CA ASP A 338 -16.00 -2.90 -25.65
C ASP A 338 -14.71 -2.77 -24.81
N ALA A 339 -13.69 -3.59 -25.09
CA ALA A 339 -12.49 -3.67 -24.26
C ALA A 339 -11.37 -2.69 -24.65
N HIS A 340 -11.51 -1.93 -25.73
CA HIS A 340 -10.43 -1.07 -26.23
C HIS A 340 -9.91 -0.08 -25.18
N ARG A 341 -10.82 0.67 -24.52
CA ARG A 341 -10.44 1.61 -23.46
C ARG A 341 -9.82 0.89 -22.26
N LYS A 342 -10.44 -0.21 -21.83
CA LYS A 342 -9.97 -1.05 -20.72
C LYS A 342 -8.55 -1.57 -20.99
N PHE A 343 -8.28 -2.05 -22.20
CA PHE A 343 -6.95 -2.51 -22.60
C PHE A 343 -5.90 -1.41 -22.46
N VAL A 344 -6.19 -0.19 -22.95
CA VAL A 344 -5.27 0.95 -22.83
C VAL A 344 -5.01 1.31 -21.37
N ASP A 345 -6.07 1.46 -20.57
CA ASP A 345 -5.96 1.82 -19.16
C ASP A 345 -5.18 0.75 -18.35
N ASP A 346 -5.46 -0.54 -18.59
CA ASP A 346 -4.78 -1.66 -17.93
C ASP A 346 -3.31 -1.79 -18.40
N PHE A 347 -3.02 -1.51 -19.68
CA PHE A 347 -1.64 -1.46 -20.18
C PHE A 347 -0.84 -0.35 -19.50
N VAL A 348 -1.42 0.85 -19.40
CA VAL A 348 -0.78 2.00 -18.73
C VAL A 348 -0.50 1.68 -17.26
N ALA A 349 -1.46 1.05 -16.56
CA ALA A 349 -1.28 0.66 -15.17
C ALA A 349 -0.15 -0.38 -14.99
N ALA A 350 -0.12 -1.40 -15.84
CA ALA A 350 0.92 -2.42 -15.80
C ALA A 350 2.30 -1.86 -16.20
N TRP A 351 2.35 -0.93 -17.15
CA TRP A 351 3.56 -0.21 -17.55
C TRP A 351 4.12 0.62 -16.39
N ASP A 352 3.29 1.49 -15.79
CA ASP A 352 3.68 2.32 -14.63
C ASP A 352 4.19 1.47 -13.46
N LYS A 353 3.52 0.35 -13.18
CA LYS A 353 3.96 -0.62 -12.18
C LYS A 353 5.40 -1.09 -12.44
N VAL A 354 5.71 -1.56 -13.65
CA VAL A 354 7.06 -2.06 -13.99
C VAL A 354 8.09 -0.93 -13.89
N MET A 355 7.76 0.27 -14.37
CA MET A 355 8.66 1.42 -14.30
C MET A 355 9.04 1.80 -12.85
N ASN A 356 8.19 1.48 -11.87
CA ASN A 356 8.37 1.87 -10.47
C ASN A 356 8.79 0.73 -9.51
N LEU A 357 9.08 -0.48 -10.01
CA LEU A 357 9.40 -1.65 -9.16
C LEU A 357 10.61 -1.45 -8.23
N ASP A 358 11.56 -0.59 -8.59
CA ASP A 358 12.76 -0.29 -7.82
C ASP A 358 12.71 1.04 -7.05
N ARG A 359 11.56 1.72 -7.05
CA ARG A 359 11.37 3.05 -6.42
C ARG A 359 11.14 2.99 -4.92
N PHE A 360 12.03 2.29 -4.21
CA PHE A 360 12.00 2.15 -2.76
C PHE A 360 12.30 3.46 -2.01
N ASP A 361 12.90 4.45 -2.69
CA ASP A 361 13.03 5.84 -2.22
C ASP A 361 11.66 6.46 -1.91
N HIS A 362 10.64 5.99 -2.62
CA HIS A 362 9.26 6.34 -2.39
C HIS A 362 8.52 5.28 -1.58
N ALA A 363 9.13 4.36 -0.84
CA ALA A 363 8.34 3.33 -0.13
C ALA A 363 7.35 3.90 0.93
N GLY A 364 7.38 5.21 1.22
CA GLY A 364 6.33 5.97 1.93
C GLY A 364 5.28 6.66 1.03
N GLU A 365 5.55 6.78 -0.28
CA GLU A 365 4.74 7.44 -1.33
C GLU A 365 4.40 6.53 -2.55
N GLN A 366 4.95 5.30 -2.59
CA GLN A 366 4.58 4.22 -3.49
C GLN A 366 3.15 3.88 -3.09
N LYS A 367 2.21 4.49 -3.81
CA LYS A 367 0.85 4.01 -3.93
C LYS A 367 0.97 2.50 -4.16
N ALA A 368 0.68 1.74 -3.11
CA ALA A 368 0.19 0.38 -3.26
C ALA A 368 -0.79 0.42 -4.43
N VAL A 369 -0.64 -0.51 -5.37
CA VAL A 369 -1.58 -0.73 -6.49
C VAL A 369 -2.95 -0.29 -6.02
N THR A 370 -3.41 0.84 -6.53
CA THR A 370 -4.70 1.37 -6.12
C THR A 370 -5.73 0.43 -6.73
N HIS A 371 -6.10 -0.64 -6.02
CA HIS A 371 -7.52 -0.82 -5.78
C HIS A 371 -7.96 0.34 -4.91
N ARG A 372 -8.09 1.51 -5.55
CA ARG A 372 -8.97 2.53 -5.02
C ARG A 372 -10.32 1.82 -5.03
N PRO A 373 -10.93 1.53 -3.87
CA PRO A 373 -12.29 1.02 -3.89
C PRO A 373 -13.12 2.04 -4.68
N PRO A 374 -14.08 1.58 -5.49
CA PRO A 374 -15.05 2.49 -6.06
C PRO A 374 -15.61 3.34 -4.91
N THR A 375 -15.52 4.66 -5.03
CA THR A 375 -16.24 5.59 -4.13
C THR A 375 -17.66 5.62 -4.65
N THR A 376 -18.36 4.52 -4.45
CA THR A 376 -19.76 4.36 -4.79
C THR A 376 -20.56 4.28 -3.50
N ASP A 377 -21.69 4.99 -3.49
CA ASP A 377 -22.67 4.90 -2.42
C ASP A 377 -23.46 3.57 -2.46
N THR A 378 -23.12 2.65 -3.36
CA THR A 378 -23.77 1.37 -3.60
C THR A 378 -22.91 0.20 -3.11
N LEU A 379 -23.57 -0.83 -2.55
CA LEU A 379 -22.90 -2.05 -2.08
C LEU A 379 -22.35 -2.87 -3.26
N GLU A 380 -21.04 -3.08 -3.27
CA GLU A 380 -20.34 -3.85 -4.30
C GLU A 380 -19.55 -5.02 -3.68
N PRO A 381 -19.47 -6.18 -4.35
CA PRO A 381 -18.54 -7.23 -3.97
C PRO A 381 -17.10 -6.74 -4.15
N TYR A 382 -16.21 -7.07 -3.21
CA TYR A 382 -14.81 -6.65 -3.25
C TYR A 382 -13.89 -7.86 -3.02
N GLU A 383 -13.01 -8.15 -3.96
CA GLU A 383 -12.06 -9.26 -3.84
C GLU A 383 -10.73 -8.75 -3.26
N CYS A 384 -10.36 -9.28 -2.10
CA CYS A 384 -9.05 -9.04 -1.47
C CYS A 384 -8.55 -10.36 -0.88
N GLY A 385 -7.69 -11.06 -1.62
CA GLY A 385 -7.18 -12.37 -1.19
C GLY A 385 -8.29 -13.40 -0.95
N ASP A 386 -8.11 -14.25 0.06
CA ASP A 386 -9.04 -15.33 0.44
C ASP A 386 -10.17 -14.87 1.39
N VAL A 387 -10.35 -13.56 1.58
CA VAL A 387 -11.38 -13.02 2.49
C VAL A 387 -12.76 -13.36 1.97
N THR A 388 -13.47 -14.25 2.69
CA THR A 388 -14.78 -14.71 2.27
C THR A 388 -15.86 -13.64 2.52
N ARG A 389 -16.70 -13.38 1.51
CA ARG A 389 -17.87 -12.45 1.55
C ARG A 389 -17.55 -10.99 1.86
N LEU A 390 -16.45 -10.49 1.31
CA LEU A 390 -16.07 -9.09 1.44
C LEU A 390 -16.92 -8.22 0.49
N HIS A 391 -17.69 -7.30 1.06
CA HIS A 391 -18.41 -6.26 0.33
C HIS A 391 -17.90 -4.89 0.75
N THR A 392 -18.04 -3.89 -0.11
CA THR A 392 -17.64 -2.50 0.18
C THR A 392 -18.75 -1.52 -0.16
N VAL A 393 -18.84 -0.45 0.64
CA VAL A 393 -19.56 0.79 0.32
C VAL A 393 -18.66 1.93 0.76
N ASN A 394 -18.27 2.79 -0.18
CA ASN A 394 -17.23 3.80 0.05
C ASN A 394 -15.97 3.14 0.67
N ASP A 395 -15.49 3.66 1.82
CA ASP A 395 -14.33 3.13 2.55
C ASP A 395 -14.71 2.20 3.72
N ILE A 396 -15.91 1.58 3.69
CA ILE A 396 -16.36 0.63 4.71
C ILE A 396 -16.50 -0.76 4.09
N PHE A 397 -15.71 -1.69 4.61
CA PHE A 397 -15.64 -3.08 4.21
C PHE A 397 -16.40 -3.96 5.20
N LEU A 398 -17.20 -4.88 4.66
CA LEU A 398 -18.12 -5.74 5.41
C LEU A 398 -17.76 -7.18 5.11
N ALA A 399 -17.37 -7.94 6.13
CA ALA A 399 -16.87 -9.30 5.95
C ALA A 399 -17.43 -10.30 6.98
N SER A 400 -17.25 -11.58 6.66
CA SER A 400 -17.23 -12.67 7.65
C SER A 400 -15.86 -12.77 8.33
N GLN A 401 -15.55 -13.90 8.99
CA GLN A 401 -14.34 -14.08 9.81
C GLN A 401 -13.04 -13.93 8.98
N PRO A 402 -12.19 -12.91 9.25
CA PRO A 402 -10.87 -12.79 8.65
C PRO A 402 -9.82 -13.61 9.42
N GLY A 403 -8.88 -14.21 8.70
CA GLY A 403 -7.68 -14.86 9.22
C GLY A 403 -6.50 -13.89 9.41
N VAL A 404 -5.37 -14.42 9.91
CA VAL A 404 -4.13 -13.61 10.11
C VAL A 404 -3.63 -13.01 8.80
N GLU A 405 -3.67 -13.79 7.72
CA GLU A 405 -3.19 -13.33 6.41
C GLU A 405 -4.12 -12.26 5.83
N ASP A 406 -5.42 -12.40 6.01
CA ASP A 406 -6.42 -11.40 5.61
C ASP A 406 -6.16 -10.04 6.25
N PHE A 407 -5.76 -9.98 7.52
CA PHE A 407 -5.41 -8.71 8.17
C PHE A 407 -4.13 -8.09 7.61
N LYS A 408 -3.13 -8.91 7.23
CA LYS A 408 -1.94 -8.40 6.56
C LYS A 408 -2.29 -7.82 5.20
N GLN A 409 -3.09 -8.54 4.41
CA GLN A 409 -3.56 -8.10 3.10
C GLN A 409 -4.43 -6.85 3.23
N ALA A 410 -5.34 -6.77 4.20
CA ALA A 410 -6.13 -5.58 4.48
C ALA A 410 -5.23 -4.38 4.81
N ARG A 411 -4.22 -4.56 5.67
CA ARG A 411 -3.26 -3.50 5.98
C ARG A 411 -2.45 -3.07 4.77
N MET A 412 -2.03 -4.01 3.93
CA MET A 412 -1.34 -3.75 2.66
C MET A 412 -2.25 -2.98 1.68
N GLY A 413 -3.55 -3.30 1.67
CA GLY A 413 -4.59 -2.59 0.94
C GLY A 413 -5.01 -1.24 1.56
N GLY A 414 -4.31 -0.76 2.59
CA GLY A 414 -4.53 0.56 3.17
C GLY A 414 -5.54 0.63 4.31
N MET A 415 -6.08 -0.50 4.76
CA MET A 415 -7.01 -0.55 5.90
C MET A 415 -6.41 0.11 7.15
N ARG A 416 -7.22 0.95 7.83
CA ARG A 416 -6.78 1.70 9.02
C ARG A 416 -7.44 1.21 10.29
N THR A 417 -8.71 0.82 10.23
CA THR A 417 -9.48 0.43 11.40
C THR A 417 -10.19 -0.90 11.21
N VAL A 418 -10.17 -1.75 12.24
CA VAL A 418 -10.93 -3.00 12.33
C VAL A 418 -11.96 -2.88 13.45
N ILE A 419 -13.22 -3.20 13.14
CA ILE A 419 -14.32 -3.33 14.09
C ILE A 419 -14.75 -4.80 14.11
N ASN A 420 -14.44 -5.50 15.20
CA ASN A 420 -14.83 -6.89 15.39
C ASN A 420 -16.06 -6.97 16.29
N SER A 421 -17.14 -7.62 15.84
CA SER A 421 -18.37 -7.78 16.64
C SER A 421 -18.43 -9.11 17.43
N ARG A 422 -17.35 -9.90 17.43
CA ARG A 422 -17.24 -11.20 18.10
C ARG A 422 -16.90 -11.05 19.57
N HIS A 423 -17.51 -11.89 20.39
CA HIS A 423 -17.10 -12.01 21.77
C HIS A 423 -15.70 -12.62 21.89
N ALA A 424 -14.95 -12.24 22.92
CA ALA A 424 -13.56 -12.66 23.10
C ALA A 424 -13.39 -14.19 23.18
N THR A 425 -14.42 -14.91 23.62
CA THR A 425 -14.46 -16.37 23.68
C THR A 425 -14.63 -17.05 22.33
N GLU A 426 -15.03 -16.31 21.29
CA GLU A 426 -15.15 -16.84 19.93
C GLU A 426 -13.82 -16.78 19.16
N ASN A 427 -12.79 -16.08 19.67
CA ASN A 427 -11.48 -15.92 19.02
C ASN A 427 -10.52 -17.05 19.46
N GLU A 428 -10.73 -18.27 18.96
CA GLU A 428 -9.96 -19.44 19.40
C GLU A 428 -8.65 -19.66 18.61
N ASP A 429 -8.55 -19.14 17.38
CA ASP A 429 -7.44 -19.46 16.48
C ASP A 429 -6.18 -18.59 16.68
N PHE A 430 -6.36 -17.31 17.02
CA PHE A 430 -5.27 -16.35 17.28
C PHE A 430 -5.77 -15.09 17.99
N ASP A 431 -4.87 -14.34 18.64
CA ASP A 431 -5.19 -13.03 19.23
C ASP A 431 -5.32 -11.98 18.11
N GLU A 432 -6.55 -11.83 17.60
CA GLU A 432 -6.87 -10.88 16.55
C GLU A 432 -6.48 -9.44 16.91
N ARG A 433 -6.69 -9.02 18.17
CA ARG A 433 -6.33 -7.67 18.60
C ARG A 433 -4.83 -7.48 18.51
N GLN A 434 -4.05 -8.45 18.97
CA GLN A 434 -2.59 -8.40 18.89
C GLN A 434 -2.12 -8.33 17.44
N VAL A 435 -2.69 -9.15 16.55
CA VAL A 435 -2.35 -9.14 15.11
C VAL A 435 -2.65 -7.79 14.48
N VAL A 436 -3.89 -7.30 14.60
CA VAL A 436 -4.32 -6.02 14.01
C VAL A 436 -3.47 -4.85 14.52
N THR A 437 -3.22 -4.79 15.83
CA THR A 437 -2.41 -3.72 16.42
C THR A 437 -0.93 -3.82 16.04
N SER A 438 -0.38 -5.04 15.88
CA SER A 438 0.99 -5.23 15.40
C SER A 438 1.20 -4.77 13.95
N LEU A 439 0.13 -4.76 13.16
CA LEU A 439 0.11 -4.24 11.78
C LEU A 439 -0.11 -2.72 11.72
N GLY A 440 -0.22 -2.06 12.89
CA GLY A 440 -0.41 -0.62 13.01
C GLY A 440 -1.84 -0.15 12.69
N MET A 441 -2.83 -1.04 12.74
CA MET A 441 -4.25 -0.70 12.58
C MET A 441 -4.93 -0.47 13.94
N THR A 442 -5.95 0.37 13.95
CA THR A 442 -6.81 0.59 15.13
C THR A 442 -7.81 -0.56 15.28
N TYR A 443 -7.96 -1.09 16.49
CA TYR A 443 -8.86 -2.21 16.77
C TYR A 443 -9.96 -1.82 17.76
N HIS A 444 -11.22 -1.95 17.32
CA HIS A 444 -12.41 -1.81 18.16
C HIS A 444 -13.16 -3.13 18.24
N ASN A 445 -13.71 -3.45 19.41
CA ASN A 445 -14.50 -4.65 19.59
C ASN A 445 -15.74 -4.40 20.48
N PRO A 446 -16.86 -3.90 19.90
CA PRO A 446 -18.16 -3.92 20.55
C PRO A 446 -18.73 -5.36 20.58
N ALA A 447 -18.10 -6.23 21.38
CA ALA A 447 -18.36 -7.67 21.46
C ALA A 447 -19.77 -8.04 21.95
N TRP A 448 -20.39 -9.03 21.30
CA TRP A 448 -21.68 -9.61 21.70
C TRP A 448 -21.94 -10.93 20.95
N ASN A 449 -22.66 -11.90 21.54
CA ASN A 449 -22.76 -13.27 21.02
C ASN A 449 -23.98 -13.53 20.12
N GLY A 450 -25.15 -13.00 20.46
CA GLY A 450 -26.42 -13.37 19.82
C GLY A 450 -27.52 -12.31 19.96
N PRO A 451 -28.69 -12.49 19.32
CA PRO A 451 -29.76 -11.49 19.30
C PRO A 451 -30.18 -10.99 20.68
N GLN A 452 -30.14 -11.86 21.70
CA GLN A 452 -30.50 -11.50 23.07
C GLN A 452 -29.55 -10.46 23.70
N GLU A 453 -28.33 -10.35 23.17
CA GLU A 453 -27.30 -9.41 23.62
C GLU A 453 -27.23 -8.15 22.73
N LEU A 454 -28.02 -8.04 21.64
CA LEU A 454 -28.05 -6.83 20.82
C LEU A 454 -28.78 -5.70 21.53
N THR A 455 -28.04 -4.86 22.25
CA THR A 455 -28.61 -3.70 22.93
C THR A 455 -28.57 -2.44 22.07
N ASP A 456 -29.46 -1.47 22.35
CA ASP A 456 -29.43 -0.13 21.77
C ASP A 456 -28.04 0.52 21.90
N ALA A 457 -27.33 0.26 23.01
CA ALA A 457 -25.99 0.76 23.25
C ALA A 457 -24.94 0.18 22.27
N ILE A 458 -25.02 -1.11 21.95
CA ILE A 458 -24.10 -1.77 20.99
C ILE A 458 -24.35 -1.25 19.57
N ILE A 459 -25.62 -1.11 19.18
CA ILE A 459 -25.99 -0.57 17.87
C ILE A 459 -25.51 0.88 17.76
N HIS A 460 -25.79 1.71 18.78
CA HIS A 460 -25.34 3.10 18.83
C HIS A 460 -23.82 3.21 18.79
N GLN A 461 -23.10 2.43 19.61
CA GLN A 461 -21.65 2.45 19.66
C GLN A 461 -21.02 2.07 18.31
N THR A 462 -21.53 1.03 17.65
CA THR A 462 -20.99 0.62 16.34
C THR A 462 -21.25 1.68 15.29
N ARG A 463 -22.47 2.25 15.25
CA ARG A 463 -22.79 3.36 14.34
C ARG A 463 -21.84 4.54 14.54
N GLU A 464 -21.53 4.86 15.80
CA GLU A 464 -20.61 5.95 16.06
C GLU A 464 -19.19 5.65 15.60
N LEU A 465 -18.70 4.44 15.83
CA LEU A 465 -17.41 4.00 15.30
C LEU A 465 -17.36 4.15 13.77
N LEU A 466 -18.41 3.71 13.05
CA LEU A 466 -18.47 3.85 11.59
C LEU A 466 -18.44 5.30 11.10
N ARG A 467 -18.87 6.27 11.92
CA ARG A 467 -18.83 7.70 11.59
C ARG A 467 -17.49 8.35 11.91
N THR A 468 -16.87 8.01 13.04
CA THR A 468 -15.82 8.84 13.64
C THR A 468 -14.41 8.26 13.54
N VAL A 469 -14.25 6.95 13.31
CA VAL A 469 -12.91 6.34 13.29
C VAL A 469 -12.20 6.55 11.95
N GLU A 470 -10.88 6.37 11.95
CA GLU A 470 -10.05 6.49 10.75
C GLU A 470 -10.46 5.46 9.69
N ARG A 471 -10.72 5.93 8.48
CA ARG A 471 -11.06 5.11 7.30
C ARG A 471 -9.78 4.74 6.53
N PRO A 472 -9.77 3.61 5.78
CA PRO A 472 -10.85 2.65 5.59
C PRO A 472 -11.10 1.71 6.79
N ILE A 473 -12.35 1.24 6.93
CA ILE A 473 -12.86 0.47 8.07
C ILE A 473 -13.23 -0.95 7.64
N LEU A 474 -12.79 -1.98 8.37
CA LEU A 474 -13.25 -3.36 8.23
C LEU A 474 -14.18 -3.74 9.39
N LEU A 475 -15.48 -3.89 9.12
CA LEU A 475 -16.46 -4.42 10.06
C LEU A 475 -16.70 -5.90 9.78
N HIS A 476 -16.45 -6.75 10.77
CA HIS A 476 -16.61 -8.20 10.61
C HIS A 476 -17.19 -8.92 11.83
N CYS A 477 -17.66 -10.14 11.59
CA CYS A 477 -18.01 -11.13 12.61
C CYS A 477 -17.91 -12.55 12.04
N SER A 478 -18.18 -13.59 12.84
CA SER A 478 -17.98 -14.99 12.43
C SER A 478 -18.65 -15.39 11.11
N SER A 479 -19.90 -14.96 10.86
CA SER A 479 -20.70 -15.42 9.70
C SER A 479 -21.27 -14.29 8.83
N ALA A 480 -20.84 -13.05 9.08
CA ALA A 480 -21.42 -11.80 8.55
C ALA A 480 -22.87 -11.49 8.99
N ASN A 481 -23.52 -12.33 9.81
CA ASN A 481 -24.91 -12.10 10.25
C ASN A 481 -25.03 -10.88 11.19
N ARG A 482 -24.12 -10.74 12.18
CA ARG A 482 -24.05 -9.55 13.06
C ARG A 482 -23.59 -8.31 12.29
N THR A 483 -22.65 -8.49 11.36
CA THR A 483 -22.18 -7.44 10.44
C THR A 483 -23.36 -6.85 9.67
N GLY A 484 -24.20 -7.68 9.07
CA GLY A 484 -25.40 -7.25 8.36
C GLY A 484 -26.43 -6.55 9.26
N ALA A 485 -26.62 -7.00 10.51
CA ALA A 485 -27.53 -6.35 11.46
C ALA A 485 -27.07 -4.92 11.84
N LEU A 486 -25.77 -4.75 12.11
CA LEU A 486 -25.19 -3.44 12.43
C LEU A 486 -25.17 -2.53 11.20
N TRP A 487 -24.89 -3.11 10.02
CA TRP A 487 -24.98 -2.40 8.74
C TRP A 487 -26.40 -1.90 8.45
N LEU A 488 -27.43 -2.70 8.71
CA LEU A 488 -28.84 -2.31 8.53
C LEU A 488 -29.17 -1.03 9.32
N ALA A 489 -28.79 -0.97 10.59
CA ALA A 489 -29.04 0.19 11.45
C ALA A 489 -28.33 1.46 10.94
N TYR A 490 -27.06 1.32 10.52
CA TYR A 490 -26.25 2.41 9.96
C TYR A 490 -26.81 2.89 8.61
N SER A 491 -27.20 1.97 7.73
CA SER A 491 -27.75 2.30 6.41
C SER A 491 -29.05 3.11 6.50
N VAL A 492 -29.93 2.81 7.46
CA VAL A 492 -31.18 3.57 7.63
C VAL A 492 -30.95 4.91 8.33
N LEU A 493 -30.22 4.92 9.45
CA LEU A 493 -30.15 6.10 10.31
C LEU A 493 -29.04 7.09 9.93
N ASP A 494 -27.99 6.65 9.25
CA ASP A 494 -26.83 7.48 8.89
C ASP A 494 -26.70 7.69 7.38
N ARG A 495 -27.01 6.67 6.55
CA ARG A 495 -27.01 6.79 5.08
C ARG A 495 -28.37 7.22 4.49
N GLY A 496 -29.43 7.24 5.31
CA GLY A 496 -30.76 7.70 4.89
C GLY A 496 -31.49 6.78 3.90
N LEU A 497 -31.09 5.51 3.80
CA LEU A 497 -31.77 4.53 2.97
C LEU A 497 -33.16 4.20 3.53
N SER A 498 -34.10 3.87 2.63
CA SER A 498 -35.37 3.28 3.07
C SER A 498 -35.12 1.91 3.72
N TRP A 499 -36.03 1.49 4.61
CA TRP A 499 -35.92 0.20 5.29
C TRP A 499 -35.73 -0.97 4.32
N ASP A 500 -36.51 -1.01 3.24
CA ASP A 500 -36.45 -2.09 2.24
C ASP A 500 -35.10 -2.14 1.51
N GLN A 501 -34.54 -0.97 1.14
CA GLN A 501 -33.23 -0.88 0.49
C GLN A 501 -32.11 -1.30 1.43
N ALA A 502 -32.13 -0.81 2.68
CA ALA A 502 -31.13 -1.15 3.68
C ALA A 502 -31.19 -2.64 4.05
N LEU A 503 -32.39 -3.22 4.13
CA LEU A 503 -32.60 -4.64 4.40
C LEU A 503 -32.08 -5.51 3.27
N ALA A 504 -32.28 -5.10 2.01
CA ALA A 504 -31.72 -5.80 0.85
C ALA A 504 -30.18 -5.81 0.90
N GLU A 505 -29.54 -4.67 1.17
CA GLU A 505 -28.08 -4.61 1.33
C GLU A 505 -27.59 -5.49 2.49
N ALA A 506 -28.23 -5.41 3.65
CA ALA A 506 -27.86 -6.22 4.82
C ALA A 506 -27.95 -7.72 4.53
N LYS A 507 -28.97 -8.16 3.76
CA LYS A 507 -29.12 -9.55 3.32
C LYS A 507 -28.03 -9.97 2.33
N THR A 508 -27.58 -9.07 1.45
CA THR A 508 -26.43 -9.32 0.58
C THR A 508 -25.15 -9.52 1.39
N VAL A 509 -24.89 -8.67 2.39
CA VAL A 509 -23.74 -8.76 3.29
C VAL A 509 -23.71 -10.07 4.08
N GLY A 510 -24.87 -10.56 4.52
CA GLY A 510 -24.97 -11.85 5.22
C GLY A 510 -26.00 -11.92 6.34
N LEU A 511 -26.85 -10.91 6.52
CA LEU A 511 -27.97 -10.96 7.46
C LEU A 511 -28.94 -12.10 7.07
N ARG A 512 -29.22 -12.97 8.03
CA ARG A 512 -30.10 -14.14 7.87
C ARG A 512 -31.08 -14.34 9.04
N SER A 513 -30.83 -13.75 10.21
CA SER A 513 -31.66 -13.95 11.40
C SER A 513 -32.82 -12.94 11.45
N PRO A 514 -34.09 -13.39 11.50
CA PRO A 514 -35.25 -12.52 11.69
C PRO A 514 -35.25 -11.78 13.05
N ASP A 515 -34.60 -12.36 14.07
CA ASP A 515 -34.52 -11.71 15.39
C ASP A 515 -33.66 -10.45 15.35
N TYR A 516 -32.55 -10.47 14.58
CA TYR A 516 -31.74 -9.28 14.36
C TYR A 516 -32.51 -8.22 13.57
N GLU A 517 -33.26 -8.62 12.53
CA GLU A 517 -34.11 -7.69 11.75
C GLU A 517 -35.10 -6.95 12.67
N ARG A 518 -35.83 -7.70 13.50
CA ARG A 518 -36.82 -7.13 14.44
C ARG A 518 -36.18 -6.18 15.47
N ILE A 519 -35.05 -6.56 16.06
CA ILE A 519 -34.38 -5.72 17.07
C ILE A 519 -33.91 -4.40 16.45
N VAL A 520 -33.34 -4.45 15.25
CA VAL A 520 -32.88 -3.26 14.53
C VAL A 520 -34.07 -2.38 14.11
N GLU A 521 -35.18 -2.97 13.69
CA GLU A 521 -36.40 -2.24 13.31
C GLU A 521 -36.98 -1.46 14.49
N GLU A 522 -37.08 -2.12 15.66
CA GLU A 522 -37.54 -1.50 16.90
C GLU A 522 -36.60 -0.35 17.32
N TYR A 523 -35.28 -0.53 17.20
CA TYR A 523 -34.29 0.51 17.48
C TYR A 523 -34.42 1.71 16.54
N VAL A 524 -34.47 1.48 15.23
CA VAL A 524 -34.63 2.54 14.20
C VAL A 524 -35.90 3.35 14.46
N THR A 525 -37.02 2.66 14.75
CA THR A 525 -38.30 3.29 15.05
C THR A 525 -38.21 4.20 16.29
N ARG A 526 -37.53 3.75 17.36
CA ARG A 526 -37.30 4.57 18.55
C ARG A 526 -36.47 5.82 18.24
N GLN A 527 -35.39 5.68 17.47
CA GLN A 527 -34.50 6.79 17.11
C GLN A 527 -35.19 7.84 16.24
N GLN A 528 -35.95 7.42 15.23
CA GLN A 528 -36.70 8.35 14.37
C GLN A 528 -37.80 9.10 15.13
N ARG A 529 -38.45 8.46 16.12
CA ARG A 529 -39.39 9.11 17.05
C ARG A 529 -38.70 10.10 17.99
N ALA A 530 -37.50 9.77 18.48
CA ALA A 530 -36.71 10.67 19.32
C ALA A 530 -36.29 11.93 18.55
N SER A 531 -35.81 11.79 17.31
CA SER A 531 -35.41 12.91 16.44
C SER A 531 -36.56 13.82 16.01
N SER A 532 -37.80 13.32 16.02
CA SER A 532 -39.01 14.12 15.78
C SER A 532 -39.56 14.79 17.06
N SER A 533 -38.99 14.48 18.23
CA SER A 533 -39.37 15.04 19.54
C SER A 533 -38.36 16.03 20.14
N SER A 534 -37.17 16.19 19.57
CA SER A 534 -36.10 17.05 20.10
C SER A 534 -36.05 18.44 19.46
N SER A 535 -37.06 19.27 19.74
CA SER A 535 -36.87 20.71 19.68
C SER A 535 -36.08 21.18 20.92
N SER A 536 -34.81 21.55 20.70
CA SER A 536 -33.96 22.46 21.50
C SER A 536 -34.58 23.06 22.79
N SER A 537 -34.10 22.64 23.97
CA SER A 537 -34.19 23.43 25.22
C SER A 537 -32.79 23.66 25.80
N ALA A 538 -32.52 24.89 26.25
CA ALA A 538 -31.28 25.28 26.92
C ALA A 538 -31.12 24.56 28.27
N LEU A 539 -29.87 24.33 28.69
CA LEU A 539 -29.55 23.77 30.02
C LEU A 539 -29.89 24.75 31.15
N ASP A 540 -30.17 24.21 32.32
CA ASP A 540 -30.14 24.99 33.56
C ASP A 540 -28.73 25.58 33.81
N PRO A 541 -28.61 26.85 34.27
CA PRO A 541 -27.31 27.50 34.48
C PRO A 541 -26.37 26.76 35.45
N ARG A 542 -26.92 26.01 36.43
CA ARG A 542 -26.10 25.25 37.38
C ARG A 542 -25.51 24.01 36.71
N THR A 543 -26.25 23.35 35.83
CA THR A 543 -25.73 22.26 34.98
C THR A 543 -24.70 22.77 33.97
N GLU A 544 -24.90 23.95 33.39
CA GLU A 544 -23.91 24.58 32.51
C GLU A 544 -22.58 24.80 33.24
N GLU A 545 -22.62 25.38 34.44
CA GLU A 545 -21.43 25.63 35.24
C GLU A 545 -20.71 24.32 35.64
N ALA A 546 -21.47 23.28 35.98
CA ALA A 546 -20.91 21.97 36.30
C ALA A 546 -20.14 21.34 35.11
N LEU A 547 -20.68 21.49 33.89
CA LEU A 547 -20.00 21.01 32.67
C LEU A 547 -18.71 21.78 32.40
N ARG A 548 -18.70 23.10 32.60
CA ARG A 548 -17.49 23.93 32.45
C ARG A 548 -16.44 23.58 33.50
N ALA A 549 -16.86 23.44 34.76
CA ALA A 549 -15.98 23.10 35.87
C ALA A 549 -15.34 21.71 35.72
N ALA A 550 -16.11 20.72 35.24
CA ALA A 550 -15.56 19.40 34.94
C ALA A 550 -14.48 19.47 33.85
N LEU A 551 -14.72 20.22 32.77
CA LEU A 551 -13.73 20.36 31.70
C LEU A 551 -12.47 21.10 32.16
N ASP A 552 -12.64 22.15 32.97
CA ASP A 552 -11.51 22.90 33.54
C ASP A 552 -10.65 22.00 34.45
N ASP A 553 -11.28 21.18 35.28
CA ASP A 553 -10.60 20.24 36.16
C ASP A 553 -9.78 19.19 35.39
N GLU A 554 -10.35 18.59 34.34
CA GLU A 554 -9.62 17.62 33.49
C GLU A 554 -8.38 18.25 32.84
N ARG A 555 -8.46 19.52 32.45
CA ARG A 555 -7.32 20.27 31.87
C ARG A 555 -6.28 20.63 32.92
N ARG A 556 -6.71 21.03 34.10
CA ARG A 556 -5.84 21.31 35.24
C ARG A 556 -5.06 20.07 35.66
N ALA A 557 -5.72 18.91 35.74
CA ALA A 557 -5.10 17.62 36.03
C ALA A 557 -4.08 17.24 34.97
N GLN A 558 -4.42 17.39 33.67
CA GLN A 558 -3.48 17.15 32.57
C GLN A 558 -2.22 18.01 32.66
N ALA A 559 -2.37 19.32 32.92
CA ALA A 559 -1.24 20.23 33.06
C ALA A 559 -0.34 19.84 34.24
N PHE A 560 -0.92 19.51 35.40
CA PHE A 560 -0.17 19.04 36.55
C PHE A 560 0.56 17.72 36.27
N TYR A 561 -0.11 16.73 35.67
CA TYR A 561 0.50 15.44 35.36
C TYR A 561 1.61 15.57 34.32
N GLN A 562 1.44 16.43 33.32
CA GLN A 562 2.50 16.73 32.35
C GLN A 562 3.70 17.40 33.03
N ALA A 563 3.48 18.38 33.90
CA ALA A 563 4.56 19.05 34.64
C ALA A 563 5.36 18.08 35.53
N VAL A 564 4.66 17.15 36.20
CA VAL A 564 5.30 16.08 36.99
C VAL A 564 6.15 15.17 36.09
N MET A 565 5.66 14.79 34.91
CA MET A 565 6.41 13.95 33.96
C MET A 565 7.61 14.68 33.37
N ASP A 566 7.49 15.98 33.08
CA ASP A 566 8.60 16.79 32.58
C ASP A 566 9.73 16.87 33.62
N ARG A 567 9.38 16.93 34.92
CA ARG A 567 10.36 16.99 36.02
C ARG A 567 10.97 15.64 36.39
N PHE A 568 10.16 14.58 36.48
CA PHE A 568 10.57 13.28 37.03
C PHE A 568 10.67 12.16 36.00
N GLY A 569 10.51 12.49 34.71
CA GLY A 569 10.43 11.53 33.61
C GLY A 569 9.07 10.83 33.52
N ASN A 570 8.86 10.10 32.42
CA ASN A 570 7.59 9.48 32.05
C ASN A 570 7.21 8.24 32.92
N ARG A 571 7.08 8.43 34.24
CA ARG A 571 6.90 7.37 35.24
C ARG A 571 5.43 7.12 35.56
N ARG A 572 5.11 5.87 35.94
CA ARG A 572 3.80 5.50 36.48
C ARG A 572 3.64 6.10 37.89
N PRO A 573 2.43 6.55 38.26
CA PRO A 573 1.17 6.36 37.55
C PRO A 573 0.81 7.48 36.55
N PHE A 574 1.47 8.64 36.61
CA PHE A 574 1.19 9.83 35.78
C PHE A 574 1.15 9.54 34.26
N SER A 575 2.14 8.80 33.75
CA SER A 575 2.22 8.45 32.31
C SER A 575 1.05 7.64 31.78
N ARG A 576 0.34 6.92 32.65
CA ARG A 576 -0.84 6.14 32.27
C ARG A 576 -2.13 6.93 32.45
N ILE A 577 -2.20 7.76 33.49
CA ILE A 577 -3.42 8.47 33.90
C ILE A 577 -3.66 9.71 33.03
N ILE A 578 -2.61 10.41 32.56
CA ILE A 578 -2.80 11.57 31.67
C ILE A 578 -3.56 11.22 30.38
N GLY A 579 -3.41 9.98 29.89
CA GLY A 579 -4.19 9.49 28.74
C GLY A 579 -5.67 9.22 29.07
N ALA A 580 -6.03 9.00 30.33
CA ALA A 580 -7.42 8.94 30.78
C ALA A 580 -8.05 10.34 30.81
N GLU A 581 -7.36 11.34 31.36
CA GLU A 581 -7.88 12.72 31.42
C GLU A 581 -8.13 13.30 30.02
N ARG A 582 -7.25 13.02 29.04
CA ARG A 582 -7.49 13.41 27.64
C ARG A 582 -8.77 12.79 27.06
N ARG A 583 -9.13 11.57 27.47
CA ARG A 583 -10.37 10.92 27.04
C ARG A 583 -11.59 11.47 27.78
N HIS A 584 -11.42 11.93 29.02
CA HIS A 584 -12.47 12.61 29.77
C HIS A 584 -12.79 13.95 29.14
N GLU A 585 -11.78 14.77 28.83
CA GLU A 585 -11.94 16.03 28.08
C GLU A 585 -12.66 15.80 26.74
N ALA A 586 -12.20 14.83 25.95
CA ALA A 586 -12.82 14.50 24.66
C ALA A 586 -14.28 14.00 24.79
N ARG A 587 -14.71 13.59 25.98
CA ARG A 587 -16.09 13.19 26.27
C ARG A 587 -16.95 14.37 26.76
N LEU A 588 -16.36 15.38 27.38
CA LEU A 588 -17.07 16.57 27.86
C LEU A 588 -17.32 17.60 26.75
N ILE A 589 -16.38 17.78 25.82
CA ILE A 589 -16.50 18.78 24.72
C ILE A 589 -17.76 18.57 23.88
N PRO A 590 -18.11 17.36 23.40
CA PRO A 590 -19.33 17.15 22.62
C PRO A 590 -20.61 17.46 23.39
N LEU A 591 -20.61 17.32 24.73
CA LEU A 591 -21.76 17.69 25.56
C LEU A 591 -21.92 19.22 25.62
N LEU A 592 -20.83 19.95 25.81
CA LEU A 592 -20.84 21.41 25.75
C LEU A 592 -21.38 21.91 24.40
N GLU A 593 -20.91 21.34 23.29
CA GLU A 593 -21.38 21.68 21.94
C GLU A 593 -22.86 21.32 21.72
N LYS A 594 -23.27 20.10 22.12
CA LYS A 594 -24.65 19.61 22.02
C LYS A 594 -25.64 20.56 22.70
N TYR A 595 -25.28 21.06 23.87
CA TYR A 595 -26.11 21.96 24.65
C TYR A 595 -25.84 23.45 24.39
N ARG A 596 -25.00 23.76 23.39
CA ARG A 596 -24.61 25.14 23.00
C ARG A 596 -24.00 25.95 24.14
N VAL A 597 -23.30 25.29 25.04
CA VAL A 597 -22.48 25.90 26.07
C VAL A 597 -21.12 26.24 25.45
N PRO A 598 -20.70 27.51 25.39
CA PRO A 598 -19.37 27.88 24.89
C PRO A 598 -18.25 27.07 25.57
N VAL A 599 -17.37 26.43 24.79
CA VAL A 599 -16.23 25.70 25.35
C VAL A 599 -15.20 26.71 25.88
N PRO A 600 -14.86 26.71 27.19
CA PRO A 600 -13.80 27.57 27.73
C PRO A 600 -12.47 27.32 27.01
N ALA A 601 -11.64 28.35 26.86
CA ALA A 601 -10.26 28.16 26.39
C ALA A 601 -9.44 27.36 27.43
N ASN A 602 -8.40 26.65 26.99
CA ASN A 602 -7.49 26.01 27.93
C ASN A 602 -6.47 27.04 28.45
N GLU A 603 -6.62 27.43 29.72
CA GLU A 603 -5.71 28.37 30.38
C GLU A 603 -4.56 27.67 31.15
N TRP A 604 -4.59 26.33 31.22
CA TRP A 604 -3.61 25.54 31.97
C TRP A 604 -2.43 25.12 31.10
N SER A 605 -1.22 25.41 31.60
CA SER A 605 0.04 25.06 30.95
C SER A 605 0.96 24.38 31.94
N ALA A 606 1.58 23.26 31.54
CA ALA A 606 2.51 22.51 32.38
C ALA A 606 3.72 23.35 32.86
N ARG A 607 4.05 24.44 32.15
CA ARG A 607 5.16 25.34 32.51
C ARG A 607 4.84 26.23 33.71
N ASP A 608 3.56 26.44 33.99
CA ASP A 608 3.07 27.41 34.97
C ASP A 608 2.53 26.71 36.25
N VAL A 609 2.69 25.38 36.32
CA VAL A 609 2.24 24.56 37.44
C VAL A 609 3.39 24.31 38.42
N ASP A 610 3.19 24.65 39.69
CA ASP A 610 4.14 24.32 40.76
C ASP A 610 4.11 22.82 41.06
N VAL A 611 5.24 22.16 40.83
CA VAL A 611 5.39 20.71 41.03
C VAL A 611 6.14 20.46 42.34
N PRO A 612 5.65 19.59 43.24
CA PRO A 612 6.32 19.27 44.49
C PRO A 612 7.78 18.80 44.31
N GLY A 613 8.58 18.97 45.37
CA GLY A 613 10.03 18.73 45.35
C GLY A 613 10.41 17.29 45.04
N THR A 614 9.58 16.34 45.45
CA THR A 614 9.80 14.91 45.27
C THR A 614 8.65 14.21 44.56
N PHE A 615 8.95 13.06 43.93
CA PHE A 615 7.94 12.25 43.24
C PHE A 615 6.85 11.70 44.18
N SER A 616 7.20 11.36 45.43
CA SER A 616 6.23 10.91 46.45
C SER A 616 5.29 12.06 46.85
N GLU A 617 5.79 13.29 47.00
CA GLU A 617 4.95 14.46 47.26
C GLU A 617 4.03 14.78 46.07
N ALA A 618 4.52 14.64 44.84
CA ALA A 618 3.68 14.77 43.65
C ALA A 618 2.56 13.71 43.62
N CYS A 619 2.85 12.48 44.00
CA CYS A 619 1.83 11.43 44.14
C CYS A 619 0.82 11.76 45.24
N ARG A 620 1.26 12.28 46.39
CA ARG A 620 0.35 12.73 47.48
C ARG A 620 -0.56 13.87 47.03
N ARG A 621 -0.02 14.84 46.27
CA ARG A 621 -0.84 15.92 45.72
C ARG A 621 -1.87 15.41 44.70
N ALA A 622 -1.50 14.43 43.89
CA ALA A 622 -2.44 13.79 42.98
C ALA A 622 -3.53 12.98 43.73
N VAL A 623 -3.21 12.36 44.87
CA VAL A 623 -4.23 11.73 45.74
C VAL A 623 -5.26 12.75 46.22
N GLU A 624 -4.81 13.94 46.62
CA GLU A 624 -5.72 15.03 47.03
C GLU A 624 -6.62 15.48 45.88
N PHE A 625 -6.08 15.67 44.67
CA PHE A 625 -6.88 16.00 43.49
C PHE A 625 -7.94 14.95 43.18
N GLU A 626 -7.61 13.67 43.19
CA GLU A 626 -8.61 12.63 42.91
C GLU A 626 -9.70 12.55 44.00
N GLN A 627 -9.40 12.94 45.25
CA GLN A 627 -10.40 13.04 46.31
C GLN A 627 -11.31 14.27 46.12
N GLU A 628 -10.73 15.42 45.76
CA GLU A 628 -11.46 16.63 45.40
C GLU A 628 -12.41 16.36 44.22
N ASN A 629 -11.93 15.62 43.20
CA ASN A 629 -12.72 15.27 42.01
C ASN A 629 -13.91 14.37 42.34
N VAL A 630 -13.72 13.35 43.19
CA VAL A 630 -14.83 12.49 43.61
C VAL A 630 -15.92 13.30 44.32
N ALA A 631 -15.52 14.21 45.22
CA ALA A 631 -16.47 15.07 45.93
C ALA A 631 -17.19 16.06 44.98
N MET A 632 -16.45 16.64 44.03
CA MET A 632 -17.01 17.54 43.01
C MET A 632 -18.06 16.82 42.15
N TYR A 633 -17.72 15.63 41.62
CA TYR A 633 -18.66 14.88 40.79
C TYR A 633 -19.86 14.34 41.60
N ASP A 634 -19.68 14.01 42.88
CA ASP A 634 -20.80 13.67 43.77
C ASP A 634 -21.80 14.84 43.92
N ASP A 635 -21.30 16.08 44.03
CA ASP A 635 -22.16 17.28 44.06
C ASP A 635 -22.87 17.48 42.70
N PHE A 636 -22.15 17.40 41.59
CA PHE A 636 -22.72 17.56 40.25
C PHE A 636 -23.85 16.57 39.97
N LEU A 637 -23.63 15.30 40.33
CA LEU A 637 -24.63 14.24 40.14
C LEU A 637 -25.89 14.41 41.01
N SER A 638 -25.85 15.27 42.04
CA SER A 638 -27.01 15.53 42.90
C SER A 638 -28.09 16.39 42.23
N PHE A 639 -27.74 17.20 41.22
CA PHE A 639 -28.66 18.16 40.61
C PHE A 639 -28.79 18.07 39.08
N ILE A 640 -27.83 17.48 38.36
CA ILE A 640 -27.91 17.34 36.89
C ILE A 640 -29.06 16.39 36.52
N ALA A 641 -29.97 16.84 35.64
CA ALA A 641 -31.14 16.06 35.22
C ALA A 641 -30.92 15.32 33.89
N GLU A 642 -30.03 15.84 33.05
CA GLU A 642 -29.74 15.35 31.70
C GLU A 642 -28.95 14.04 31.75
N GLU A 643 -29.57 12.95 31.29
CA GLU A 643 -29.04 11.59 31.47
C GLU A 643 -27.67 11.37 30.81
N ASP A 644 -27.41 12.01 29.68
CA ASP A 644 -26.12 11.95 28.99
C ASP A 644 -25.01 12.68 29.76
N ILE A 645 -25.31 13.85 30.34
CA ILE A 645 -24.40 14.57 31.23
C ILE A 645 -24.16 13.75 32.51
N ARG A 646 -25.21 13.22 33.13
CA ARG A 646 -25.09 12.34 34.31
C ARG A 646 -24.23 11.11 34.03
N THR A 647 -24.39 10.50 32.86
CA THR A 647 -23.60 9.34 32.43
C THR A 647 -22.13 9.71 32.30
N ALA A 648 -21.81 10.84 31.68
CA ALA A 648 -20.43 11.31 31.58
C ALA A 648 -19.82 11.58 32.95
N MET A 649 -20.48 12.37 33.81
CA MET A 649 -20.00 12.70 35.16
C MET A 649 -19.81 11.45 36.03
N SER A 650 -20.70 10.47 35.93
CA SER A 650 -20.60 9.20 36.67
C SER A 650 -19.36 8.39 36.25
N LEU A 651 -18.98 8.45 34.98
CA LEU A 651 -17.81 7.74 34.46
C LEU A 651 -16.51 8.41 34.89
N LEU A 652 -16.44 9.74 34.88
CA LEU A 652 -15.30 10.52 35.35
C LEU A 652 -15.10 10.32 36.86
N ARG A 653 -16.17 10.46 37.66
CA ARG A 653 -16.19 10.12 39.10
C ARG A 653 -15.62 8.72 39.37
N ARG A 654 -16.10 7.73 38.61
CA ARG A 654 -15.67 6.34 38.76
C ARG A 654 -14.20 6.15 38.39
N ALA A 655 -13.71 6.85 37.36
CA ALA A 655 -12.30 6.84 37.00
C ALA A 655 -11.42 7.38 38.14
N SER A 656 -11.79 8.53 38.72
CA SER A 656 -11.10 9.10 39.88
C SER A 656 -11.10 8.16 41.08
N GLN A 657 -12.27 7.66 41.49
CA GLN A 657 -12.40 6.82 42.70
C GLN A 657 -11.79 5.42 42.55
N GLU A 658 -12.08 4.72 41.45
CA GLU A 658 -11.76 3.30 41.33
C GLU A 658 -10.41 3.04 40.66
N ARG A 659 -9.87 4.01 39.90
CA ARG A 659 -8.65 3.81 39.10
C ARG A 659 -7.53 4.74 39.51
N HIS A 660 -7.77 6.05 39.52
CA HIS A 660 -6.70 7.03 39.70
C HIS A 660 -6.27 7.10 41.16
N LEU A 661 -7.21 7.28 42.08
CA LEU A 661 -6.95 7.37 43.52
C LEU A 661 -6.16 6.16 44.06
N PRO A 662 -6.55 4.89 43.81
CA PRO A 662 -5.78 3.74 44.26
C PRO A 662 -4.41 3.64 43.57
N ALA A 663 -4.28 4.16 42.34
CA ALA A 663 -3.00 4.18 41.65
C ALA A 663 -2.05 5.18 42.29
N PHE A 664 -2.46 6.41 42.55
CA PHE A 664 -1.60 7.40 43.21
C PHE A 664 -1.27 7.01 44.66
N GLN A 665 -2.23 6.48 45.43
CA GLN A 665 -1.98 6.02 46.81
C GLN A 665 -0.86 4.98 46.89
N ARG A 666 -0.86 3.97 46.02
CA ARG A 666 0.19 2.94 45.96
C ARG A 666 1.61 3.48 45.74
N TRP A 667 1.73 4.66 45.12
CA TRP A 667 3.02 5.30 44.85
C TRP A 667 3.34 6.43 45.84
N ALA A 668 2.34 7.01 46.50
CA ALA A 668 2.52 7.96 47.58
C ALA A 668 3.13 7.30 48.83
N ASP A 669 2.74 6.05 49.11
CA ASP A 669 3.18 5.26 50.27
C ASP A 669 4.55 4.55 50.09
N ARG A 670 5.14 4.65 48.88
CA ARG A 670 6.44 4.08 48.51
C ARG A 670 7.51 5.16 48.44
#